data_AF-R6XFZ7-F1
#
_entry.id   AF-R6XFZ7-F1
#
_cell.length_a   1.000
_cell.length_b   1.000
_cell.length_c   1.000
_cell.angle_alpha   90.00
_cell.angle_beta   90.00
_cell.angle_gamma   90.00
#
_symmetry.space_group_name_H-M   'P 1'
#
loop_
_entity.id
_entity.type
_entity.pdbx_description
1 polymer ?
#
loop_
_entity_poly.entity_id
_entity_poly.type
_entity_poly.pdbx_seq_one_letter_code
_entity_poly.pdbx_strand_id
1 'polypeptide(L)'
;MKKKFYPMLLVAALSLSACTDVTEPTVDYGGNTFINDYSALVDAVNNLNKTLKERFDALNTLLRDGMADIKLAVDANTGAITVLSENTKNGLKDINTSLFNGFEALTAQLTTLTGQVTAQGEAIVYAMNQNGEILRLQIDTTGKLISAQILASGNALVDVINNQGNTMAERIAALTAAVKGGFADIKVEINNNTGAITAQGESLKAGLNTINTTIFNGFTAIKTTMNENGDKIVTAMNKNGEVLCLQIDTTGKLLNATIVAKADAIIQAINDQSNSLAERLNALTLAVQTGLADIKVEINENTGAIKLLEKTTQAGLAQINTTLVNGFTKLNTKIDNHGKKIVTAIGNLGDTFEAQSKLLRLTIDTSGSLIVAQLKNSILDLTTELKSQTLTLGSKIDAINTTVGAGLAKIEVVNDKINTTLDLRLTSVENKLGSNNTSLGEIKTELSNLKTAIDNVNTNITAGYTAVKGSIDDMTGQLTVKLSDNTTAIVNMENGMKDQLVALKQMIEQQGGKIVTAIGKNGDVIVAAVNAQGSVLGTAITTQGGEIKGSITGLENGIKNAITQQTTDMNLKIAGVVDAITAQTAALNTAIEKELAKVVKSNNKLKNALTTAINELKDKQDANSQAMLKQLEKMAADNGIYQDPADKTSVYMEPAMWAAVNANPELKKIISDMLEVQKPTILCNAYYLAATGMVQNNDFVTVETEKVLSTTNVVAGTLQPLELANGKKVIRIAKVPEQMQYNIMRVYPTTTKNITHIYFLDANGKSYTQPAGVSNKWLTLTTYKDGVIMSVVKCNVYLQNDAGVTGTPTFEYPE
;
A
#
# COMPACT_ATOMS: atom_id res chain seq x y z
N MET A 1 -88.99 0.06 -115.70
CA MET A 1 -89.58 -0.93 -116.64
C MET A 1 -91.01 -0.49 -117.00
N LYS A 2 -91.54 -0.82 -118.20
CA LYS A 2 -92.94 -1.22 -118.55
C LYS A 2 -94.14 -0.52 -117.84
N LYS A 3 -95.23 -0.03 -118.46
CA LYS A 3 -95.87 -0.04 -119.82
C LYS A 3 -96.76 1.24 -119.96
N LYS A 4 -96.94 1.92 -121.12
CA LYS A 4 -97.93 1.75 -122.25
C LYS A 4 -99.42 1.73 -121.82
N PHE A 5 -100.41 2.34 -122.52
CA PHE A 5 -100.70 2.34 -123.99
C PHE A 5 -101.47 3.60 -124.56
N TYR A 6 -101.85 3.56 -125.85
CA TYR A 6 -102.45 4.60 -126.76
C TYR A 6 -103.77 4.07 -127.43
N PRO A 7 -104.65 4.88 -128.11
CA PRO A 7 -104.66 5.05 -129.60
C PRO A 7 -105.27 6.39 -130.18
N MET A 8 -105.61 6.47 -131.49
CA MET A 8 -105.86 7.69 -132.34
C MET A 8 -106.63 7.36 -133.68
N LEU A 9 -107.43 8.27 -134.34
CA LEU A 9 -107.58 8.53 -135.84
C LEU A 9 -108.71 9.56 -136.31
N LEU A 10 -109.08 9.69 -137.62
CA LEU A 10 -109.55 10.95 -138.35
C LEU A 10 -110.41 10.79 -139.70
N VAL A 11 -111.19 11.81 -140.23
CA VAL A 11 -111.56 12.22 -141.70
C VAL A 11 -113.02 12.17 -142.40
N ALA A 12 -113.61 13.36 -142.83
CA ALA A 12 -114.37 13.98 -144.07
C ALA A 12 -115.67 13.59 -144.96
N ALA A 13 -116.48 14.61 -145.50
CA ALA A 13 -116.98 14.95 -146.95
C ALA A 13 -118.50 15.06 -147.58
N LEU A 14 -118.86 16.14 -148.41
CA LEU A 14 -119.72 16.40 -149.71
C LEU A 14 -121.27 16.91 -149.94
N SER A 15 -121.84 17.11 -151.22
CA SER A 15 -122.90 18.16 -151.71
C SER A 15 -123.73 18.10 -153.12
N LEU A 16 -124.82 18.95 -153.43
CA LEU A 16 -125.55 19.48 -154.74
C LEU A 16 -127.05 19.02 -155.18
N SER A 17 -127.99 19.51 -156.12
CA SER A 17 -128.30 20.48 -157.31
C SER A 17 -129.87 20.94 -157.47
N ALA A 18 -130.72 21.41 -158.50
CA ALA A 18 -130.95 21.70 -160.02
C ALA A 18 -132.23 22.64 -160.46
N CYS A 19 -132.79 22.80 -161.75
CA CYS A 19 -133.89 23.80 -162.24
C CYS A 19 -134.71 23.66 -163.67
N THR A 20 -135.63 24.62 -164.13
CA THR A 20 -136.45 25.01 -165.45
C THR A 20 -138.07 24.96 -165.55
N ASP A 21 -138.99 25.40 -166.52
CA ASP A 21 -139.15 25.86 -168.01
C ASP A 21 -140.52 26.63 -168.52
N VAL A 22 -140.95 26.82 -169.86
CA VAL A 22 -141.97 27.86 -170.48
C VAL A 22 -142.92 27.53 -171.78
N THR A 23 -144.02 28.29 -172.22
CA THR A 23 -144.59 28.66 -173.65
C THR A 23 -146.09 29.21 -173.92
N GLU A 24 -146.61 29.48 -175.19
CA GLU A 24 -147.65 30.57 -175.61
C GLU A 24 -149.02 30.37 -176.50
N PRO A 25 -149.31 30.84 -177.79
CA PRO A 25 -150.53 31.71 -178.19
C PRO A 25 -151.39 31.55 -179.56
N THR A 26 -152.34 32.51 -179.90
CA THR A 26 -153.02 32.97 -181.24
C THR A 26 -154.22 32.22 -181.99
N VAL A 27 -155.19 32.65 -182.89
CA VAL A 27 -155.93 33.85 -183.58
C VAL A 27 -157.44 33.44 -184.00
N ASP A 28 -158.44 33.92 -184.84
CA ASP A 28 -158.95 35.04 -185.79
C ASP A 28 -160.53 34.84 -186.10
N TYR A 29 -161.46 35.36 -187.00
CA TYR A 29 -161.72 36.39 -188.11
C TYR A 29 -163.30 36.54 -188.48
N GLY A 30 -163.83 37.29 -189.52
CA GLY A 30 -165.30 37.32 -189.96
C GLY A 30 -165.88 38.39 -191.01
N GLY A 31 -167.17 38.35 -191.51
CA GLY A 31 -167.83 39.39 -192.42
C GLY A 31 -169.35 39.31 -192.88
N ASN A 32 -170.08 40.46 -192.85
CA ASN A 32 -171.41 40.80 -193.51
C ASN A 32 -172.72 40.07 -193.06
N THR A 33 -174.01 40.43 -193.33
CA THR A 33 -174.90 41.63 -193.65
C THR A 33 -176.40 41.13 -193.63
N PHE A 34 -177.56 41.84 -193.57
CA PHE A 34 -178.03 43.26 -193.49
C PHE A 34 -179.54 43.37 -193.02
N ILE A 35 -180.11 44.60 -192.92
CA ILE A 35 -181.49 45.03 -192.53
C ILE A 35 -182.14 44.40 -191.27
N ASN A 36 -181.97 45.12 -190.15
CA ASN A 36 -182.90 45.25 -189.00
C ASN A 36 -183.31 43.99 -188.19
N ASP A 37 -182.34 43.29 -187.62
CA ASP A 37 -182.51 42.59 -186.32
C ASP A 37 -181.29 42.93 -185.44
N TYR A 38 -181.52 43.09 -184.12
CA TYR A 38 -180.50 43.50 -183.13
C TYR A 38 -180.25 42.47 -182.03
N SER A 39 -181.00 41.36 -182.01
CA SER A 39 -180.95 40.33 -180.96
C SER A 39 -179.56 39.72 -180.78
N ALA A 40 -178.96 39.20 -181.85
CA ALA A 40 -177.71 38.44 -181.81
C ALA A 40 -176.46 39.23 -181.34
N LEU A 41 -176.46 40.57 -181.46
CA LEU A 41 -175.32 41.39 -181.05
C LEU A 41 -175.19 41.49 -179.51
N VAL A 42 -176.29 41.37 -178.78
CA VAL A 42 -176.31 41.46 -177.31
C VAL A 42 -175.63 40.25 -176.66
N ASP A 43 -175.88 39.03 -177.16
CA ASP A 43 -175.34 37.80 -176.58
C ASP A 43 -173.84 37.60 -176.84
N ALA A 44 -173.34 38.10 -177.96
CA ALA A 44 -171.90 38.09 -178.27
C ALA A 44 -171.11 38.98 -177.28
N VAL A 45 -171.60 40.19 -177.01
CA VAL A 45 -170.96 41.15 -176.08
C VAL A 45 -171.00 40.64 -174.64
N ASN A 46 -172.12 40.05 -174.22
CA ASN A 46 -172.27 39.52 -172.86
C ASN A 46 -171.30 38.36 -172.55
N ASN A 47 -171.09 37.43 -173.50
CA ASN A 47 -170.15 36.32 -173.30
C ASN A 47 -168.68 36.77 -173.28
N LEU A 48 -168.31 37.77 -174.08
CA LEU A 48 -166.95 38.32 -174.08
C LEU A 48 -166.63 38.99 -172.73
N ASN A 49 -167.58 39.76 -172.18
CA ASN A 49 -167.43 40.47 -170.91
C ASN A 49 -167.31 39.52 -169.71
N LYS A 50 -168.03 38.39 -169.71
CA LYS A 50 -167.91 37.36 -168.67
C LYS A 50 -166.53 36.70 -168.65
N THR A 51 -166.05 36.29 -169.82
CA THR A 51 -164.79 35.52 -169.97
C THR A 51 -163.55 36.33 -169.55
N LEU A 52 -163.58 37.65 -169.75
CA LEU A 52 -162.51 38.56 -169.33
C LEU A 52 -162.41 38.70 -167.79
N LYS A 53 -163.55 38.74 -167.08
CA LYS A 53 -163.55 38.89 -165.62
C LYS A 53 -163.00 37.65 -164.91
N GLU A 54 -163.44 36.46 -165.32
CA GLU A 54 -163.04 35.20 -164.68
C GLU A 54 -161.51 34.95 -164.76
N ARG A 55 -160.86 35.37 -165.86
CA ARG A 55 -159.39 35.33 -165.99
C ARG A 55 -158.66 36.35 -165.10
N PHE A 56 -159.24 37.51 -164.87
CA PHE A 56 -158.63 38.56 -164.04
C PHE A 56 -158.66 38.20 -162.56
N ASP A 57 -159.78 37.64 -162.08
CA ASP A 57 -159.91 37.18 -160.69
C ASP A 57 -158.96 36.01 -160.39
N ALA A 58 -158.74 35.09 -161.35
CA ALA A 58 -157.80 33.98 -161.22
C ALA A 58 -156.33 34.42 -161.09
N LEU A 59 -155.90 35.40 -161.91
CA LEU A 59 -154.54 35.97 -161.84
C LEU A 59 -154.27 36.63 -160.48
N ASN A 60 -155.28 37.30 -159.92
CA ASN A 60 -155.17 38.03 -158.67
C ASN A 60 -155.04 37.09 -157.45
N THR A 61 -155.65 35.89 -157.51
CA THR A 61 -155.45 34.84 -156.49
C THR A 61 -154.02 34.30 -156.52
N LEU A 62 -153.50 33.96 -157.71
CA LEU A 62 -152.15 33.39 -157.87
C LEU A 62 -151.05 34.33 -157.31
N LEU A 63 -151.18 35.63 -157.56
CA LEU A 63 -150.27 36.66 -157.03
C LEU A 63 -150.33 36.81 -155.51
N ARG A 64 -151.48 36.56 -154.89
CA ARG A 64 -151.66 36.72 -153.44
C ARG A 64 -151.06 35.56 -152.67
N ASP A 65 -151.29 34.34 -153.15
CA ASP A 65 -150.85 33.13 -152.44
C ASP A 65 -149.32 32.94 -152.60
N GLY A 66 -148.75 33.25 -153.76
CA GLY A 66 -147.29 33.26 -153.97
C GLY A 66 -146.53 34.26 -153.08
N MET A 67 -147.15 35.37 -152.66
CA MET A 67 -146.55 36.28 -151.67
C MET A 67 -146.63 35.76 -150.22
N ALA A 68 -147.58 34.87 -149.90
CA ALA A 68 -147.71 34.30 -148.56
C ALA A 68 -146.57 33.31 -148.26
N ASP A 69 -146.24 32.42 -149.21
CA ASP A 69 -145.17 31.43 -149.04
C ASP A 69 -143.78 32.08 -148.95
N ILE A 70 -143.53 33.12 -149.75
CA ILE A 70 -142.29 33.92 -149.67
C ILE A 70 -142.15 34.54 -148.27
N LYS A 71 -143.24 35.07 -147.69
CA LYS A 71 -143.21 35.62 -146.33
C LYS A 71 -142.90 34.56 -145.27
N LEU A 72 -143.54 33.38 -145.35
CA LEU A 72 -143.28 32.27 -144.42
C LEU A 72 -141.80 31.82 -144.45
N ALA A 73 -141.19 31.74 -145.63
CA ALA A 73 -139.77 31.39 -145.78
C ALA A 73 -138.82 32.45 -145.19
N VAL A 74 -139.13 33.74 -145.34
CA VAL A 74 -138.34 34.85 -144.79
C VAL A 74 -138.46 34.94 -143.26
N ASP A 75 -139.66 34.78 -142.71
CA ASP A 75 -139.87 34.80 -141.26
C ASP A 75 -139.15 33.62 -140.58
N ALA A 76 -139.17 32.43 -141.19
CA ALA A 76 -138.48 31.24 -140.69
C ALA A 76 -136.95 31.40 -140.66
N ASN A 77 -136.34 31.90 -141.74
CA ASN A 77 -134.89 32.17 -141.78
C ASN A 77 -134.47 33.24 -140.78
N THR A 78 -135.32 34.26 -140.57
CA THR A 78 -135.06 35.32 -139.58
C THR A 78 -135.00 34.75 -138.16
N GLY A 79 -135.94 33.86 -137.81
CA GLY A 79 -135.94 33.17 -136.51
C GLY A 79 -134.67 32.32 -136.26
N ALA A 80 -134.21 31.59 -137.28
CA ALA A 80 -132.98 30.79 -137.19
C ALA A 80 -131.73 31.66 -136.91
N ILE A 81 -131.63 32.83 -137.56
CA ILE A 81 -130.54 33.78 -137.37
C ILE A 81 -130.55 34.36 -135.94
N THR A 82 -131.73 34.69 -135.39
CA THR A 82 -131.84 35.16 -133.99
C THR A 82 -131.35 34.10 -132.99
N VAL A 83 -131.69 32.83 -133.19
CA VAL A 83 -131.24 31.74 -132.29
C VAL A 83 -129.72 31.52 -132.37
N LEU A 84 -129.11 31.60 -133.56
CA LEU A 84 -127.64 31.55 -133.68
C LEU A 84 -126.96 32.72 -132.97
N SER A 85 -127.52 33.92 -133.07
CA SER A 85 -127.02 35.13 -132.40
C SER A 85 -127.02 34.96 -130.87
N GLU A 86 -128.15 34.56 -130.29
CA GLU A 86 -128.31 34.42 -128.84
C GLU A 86 -127.43 33.28 -128.28
N ASN A 87 -127.29 32.17 -129.02
CA ASN A 87 -126.39 31.07 -128.64
C ASN A 87 -124.91 31.48 -128.70
N THR A 88 -124.49 32.26 -129.70
CA THR A 88 -123.11 32.77 -129.81
C THR A 88 -122.79 33.74 -128.66
N LYS A 89 -123.73 34.62 -128.33
CA LYS A 89 -123.67 35.59 -127.23
C LYS A 89 -123.61 34.91 -125.85
N ASN A 90 -124.38 33.85 -125.64
CA ASN A 90 -124.31 33.04 -124.41
C ASN A 90 -123.00 32.24 -124.31
N GLY A 91 -122.55 31.60 -125.39
CA GLY A 91 -121.26 30.90 -125.40
C GLY A 91 -120.06 31.81 -125.08
N LEU A 92 -120.05 33.04 -125.63
CA LEU A 92 -119.03 34.05 -125.29
C LEU A 92 -119.12 34.50 -123.82
N LYS A 93 -120.34 34.65 -123.27
CA LYS A 93 -120.56 34.98 -121.85
C LYS A 93 -120.02 33.87 -120.94
N ASP A 94 -120.34 32.61 -121.23
CA ASP A 94 -119.94 31.47 -120.40
C ASP A 94 -118.42 31.24 -120.45
N ILE A 95 -117.78 31.44 -121.61
CA ILE A 95 -116.31 31.47 -121.74
C ILE A 95 -115.71 32.58 -120.87
N ASN A 96 -116.28 33.79 -120.91
CA ASN A 96 -115.78 34.92 -120.12
C ASN A 96 -115.94 34.68 -118.61
N THR A 97 -117.09 34.15 -118.18
CA THR A 97 -117.30 33.73 -116.78
C THR A 97 -116.34 32.63 -116.37
N SER A 98 -116.08 31.63 -117.22
CA SER A 98 -115.11 30.57 -116.90
C SER A 98 -113.67 31.11 -116.77
N LEU A 99 -113.28 32.08 -117.59
CA LEU A 99 -111.96 32.73 -117.51
C LEU A 99 -111.82 33.56 -116.23
N PHE A 100 -112.80 34.41 -115.90
CA PHE A 100 -112.75 35.22 -114.69
C PHE A 100 -112.83 34.38 -113.41
N ASN A 101 -113.67 33.34 -113.37
CA ASN A 101 -113.69 32.39 -112.24
C ASN A 101 -112.36 31.63 -112.12
N GLY A 102 -111.68 31.34 -113.23
CA GLY A 102 -110.33 30.78 -113.24
C GLY A 102 -109.29 31.73 -112.64
N PHE A 103 -109.37 33.03 -112.94
CA PHE A 103 -108.50 34.04 -112.34
C PHE A 103 -108.82 34.31 -110.86
N GLU A 104 -110.08 34.28 -110.43
CA GLU A 104 -110.43 34.31 -109.00
C GLU A 104 -109.90 33.07 -108.27
N ALA A 105 -110.08 31.87 -108.83
CA ALA A 105 -109.57 30.63 -108.23
C ALA A 105 -108.04 30.64 -108.11
N LEU A 106 -107.33 31.13 -109.13
CA LEU A 106 -105.88 31.32 -109.10
C LEU A 106 -105.46 32.37 -108.06
N THR A 107 -106.21 33.47 -107.95
CA THR A 107 -105.96 34.52 -106.94
C THR A 107 -106.18 33.98 -105.53
N ALA A 108 -107.26 33.25 -105.28
CA ALA A 108 -107.55 32.60 -104.02
C ALA A 108 -106.49 31.54 -103.65
N GLN A 109 -105.97 30.79 -104.62
CA GLN A 109 -104.81 29.91 -104.41
C GLN A 109 -103.55 30.70 -104.06
N LEU A 110 -103.28 31.84 -104.72
CA LEU A 110 -102.14 32.70 -104.41
C LEU A 110 -102.24 33.31 -103.01
N THR A 111 -103.43 33.78 -102.60
CA THR A 111 -103.72 34.26 -101.25
C THR A 111 -103.58 33.13 -100.22
N THR A 112 -104.05 31.93 -100.52
CA THR A 112 -103.91 30.74 -99.65
C THR A 112 -102.45 30.37 -99.46
N LEU A 113 -101.66 30.32 -100.55
CA LEU A 113 -100.23 30.04 -100.51
C LEU A 113 -99.46 31.14 -99.75
N THR A 114 -99.84 32.41 -99.94
CA THR A 114 -99.26 33.54 -99.19
C THR A 114 -99.56 33.40 -97.69
N GLY A 115 -100.82 33.09 -97.33
CA GLY A 115 -101.21 32.84 -95.93
C GLY A 115 -100.49 31.63 -95.32
N GLN A 116 -100.29 30.56 -96.08
CA GLN A 116 -99.49 29.41 -95.66
C GLN A 116 -98.02 29.78 -95.44
N VAL A 117 -97.39 30.52 -96.38
CA VAL A 117 -95.99 30.96 -96.25
C VAL A 117 -95.81 31.91 -95.06
N THR A 118 -96.74 32.86 -94.84
CA THR A 118 -96.72 33.75 -93.66
C THR A 118 -96.88 32.94 -92.37
N ALA A 119 -97.88 32.07 -92.26
CA ALA A 119 -98.10 31.24 -91.07
C ALA A 119 -96.93 30.28 -90.80
N GLN A 120 -96.29 29.73 -91.84
CA GLN A 120 -95.08 28.91 -91.71
C GLN A 120 -93.89 29.75 -91.23
N GLY A 121 -93.74 30.99 -91.73
CA GLY A 121 -92.73 31.94 -91.29
C GLY A 121 -92.92 32.36 -89.83
N GLU A 122 -94.15 32.69 -89.42
CA GLU A 122 -94.52 32.98 -88.03
C GLU A 122 -94.27 31.79 -87.12
N ALA A 123 -94.62 30.57 -87.54
CA ALA A 123 -94.33 29.34 -86.80
C ALA A 123 -92.82 29.07 -86.67
N ILE A 124 -92.02 29.36 -87.70
CA ILE A 124 -90.56 29.27 -87.65
C ILE A 124 -89.98 30.32 -86.69
N VAL A 125 -90.43 31.58 -86.75
CA VAL A 125 -90.00 32.63 -85.82
C VAL A 125 -90.40 32.29 -84.38
N TYR A 126 -91.60 31.77 -84.17
CA TYR A 126 -92.06 31.30 -82.85
C TYR A 126 -91.19 30.15 -82.33
N ALA A 127 -90.91 29.13 -83.16
CA ALA A 127 -90.04 28.01 -82.81
C ALA A 127 -88.58 28.45 -82.56
N MET A 128 -88.05 29.41 -83.33
CA MET A 128 -86.73 30.00 -83.10
C MET A 128 -86.67 30.80 -81.80
N ASN A 129 -87.71 31.57 -81.47
CA ASN A 129 -87.81 32.29 -80.21
C ASN A 129 -87.92 31.33 -79.01
N GLN A 130 -88.73 30.27 -79.12
CA GLN A 130 -88.83 29.22 -78.09
C GLN A 130 -87.51 28.48 -77.92
N ASN A 131 -86.83 28.10 -79.01
CA ASN A 131 -85.50 27.48 -78.95
C ASN A 131 -84.46 28.45 -78.35
N GLY A 132 -84.54 29.75 -78.65
CA GLY A 132 -83.69 30.78 -78.06
C GLY A 132 -83.91 30.94 -76.56
N GLU A 133 -85.17 30.96 -76.10
CA GLU A 133 -85.52 30.97 -74.68
C GLU A 133 -85.12 29.68 -73.96
N ILE A 134 -85.31 28.51 -74.57
CA ILE A 134 -84.83 27.22 -74.06
C ILE A 134 -83.30 27.24 -73.93
N LEU A 135 -82.58 27.73 -74.93
CA LEU A 135 -81.12 27.85 -74.88
C LEU A 135 -80.68 28.83 -73.79
N ARG A 136 -81.36 29.98 -73.66
CA ARG A 136 -81.13 30.97 -72.59
C ARG A 136 -81.38 30.37 -71.21
N LEU A 137 -82.46 29.61 -71.03
CA LEU A 137 -82.80 28.90 -69.78
C LEU A 137 -81.82 27.78 -69.46
N GLN A 138 -81.34 27.04 -70.46
CA GLN A 138 -80.29 26.04 -70.31
C GLN A 138 -78.95 26.68 -69.92
N ILE A 139 -78.57 27.81 -70.54
CA ILE A 139 -77.36 28.56 -70.19
C ILE A 139 -77.48 29.17 -68.79
N ASP A 140 -78.61 29.76 -68.41
CA ASP A 140 -78.87 30.30 -67.07
C ASP A 140 -78.86 29.20 -66.00
N THR A 141 -79.50 28.05 -66.26
CA THR A 141 -79.52 26.90 -65.35
C THR A 141 -78.13 26.28 -65.22
N THR A 142 -77.40 26.10 -66.32
CA THR A 142 -76.03 25.56 -66.31
C THR A 142 -75.07 26.54 -65.64
N GLY A 143 -75.21 27.84 -65.89
CA GLY A 143 -74.45 28.90 -65.23
C GLY A 143 -74.68 28.90 -63.72
N LYS A 144 -75.94 28.85 -63.26
CA LYS A 144 -76.30 28.71 -61.84
C LYS A 144 -75.77 27.42 -61.23
N LEU A 145 -75.81 26.29 -61.96
CA LEU A 145 -75.26 25.02 -61.50
C LEU A 145 -73.73 25.10 -61.34
N ILE A 146 -73.03 25.70 -62.31
CA ILE A 146 -71.58 25.95 -62.26
C ILE A 146 -71.24 26.89 -61.10
N SER A 147 -71.97 28.00 -60.92
CA SER A 147 -71.78 28.91 -59.77
C SER A 147 -72.01 28.21 -58.44
N ALA A 148 -73.04 27.37 -58.31
CA ALA A 148 -73.29 26.58 -57.11
C ALA A 148 -72.19 25.54 -56.86
N GLN A 149 -71.70 24.86 -57.90
CA GLN A 149 -70.62 23.89 -57.82
C GLN A 149 -69.30 24.55 -57.41
N ILE A 150 -68.99 25.75 -57.95
CA ILE A 150 -67.84 26.56 -57.58
C ILE A 150 -67.97 27.05 -56.13
N LEU A 151 -69.14 27.54 -55.72
CA LEU A 151 -69.38 27.99 -54.35
C LEU A 151 -69.25 26.84 -53.34
N ALA A 152 -69.82 25.67 -53.64
CA ALA A 152 -69.69 24.48 -52.81
C ALA A 152 -68.24 23.98 -52.72
N SER A 153 -67.51 23.99 -53.84
CA SER A 153 -66.08 23.62 -53.87
C SER A 153 -65.20 24.63 -53.13
N GLY A 154 -65.51 25.93 -53.23
CA GLY A 154 -64.85 26.99 -52.49
C GLY A 154 -65.08 26.89 -50.99
N ASN A 155 -66.33 26.66 -50.57
CA ASN A 155 -66.67 26.45 -49.16
C ASN A 155 -65.99 25.18 -48.62
N ALA A 156 -66.03 24.06 -49.34
CA ALA A 156 -65.35 22.84 -48.94
C ALA A 156 -63.81 23.00 -48.84
N LEU A 157 -63.21 23.79 -49.74
CA LEU A 157 -61.79 24.15 -49.65
C LEU A 157 -61.50 25.04 -48.43
N VAL A 158 -62.35 26.02 -48.14
CA VAL A 158 -62.28 26.85 -46.93
C VAL A 158 -62.42 26.00 -45.66
N ASP A 159 -63.34 25.04 -45.62
CA ASP A 159 -63.51 24.12 -44.49
C ASP A 159 -62.29 23.21 -44.31
N VAL A 160 -61.69 22.71 -45.40
CA VAL A 160 -60.43 21.94 -45.34
C VAL A 160 -59.28 22.79 -44.82
N ILE A 161 -59.14 24.04 -45.31
CA ILE A 161 -58.11 24.98 -44.85
C ILE A 161 -58.31 25.34 -43.37
N ASN A 162 -59.54 25.61 -42.95
CA ASN A 162 -59.87 25.93 -41.56
C ASN A 162 -59.59 24.74 -40.64
N ASN A 163 -59.99 23.52 -41.03
CA ASN A 163 -59.70 22.31 -40.25
C ASN A 163 -58.18 22.04 -40.16
N GLN A 164 -57.44 22.19 -41.26
CA GLN A 164 -55.97 22.08 -41.23
C GLN A 164 -55.32 23.18 -40.37
N GLY A 165 -55.85 24.40 -40.39
CA GLY A 165 -55.43 25.51 -39.53
C GLY A 165 -55.67 25.22 -38.05
N ASN A 166 -56.85 24.70 -37.71
CA ASN A 166 -57.20 24.28 -36.35
C ASN A 166 -56.28 23.14 -35.88
N THR A 167 -56.12 22.07 -36.66
CA THR A 167 -55.18 20.98 -36.34
C THR A 167 -53.73 21.46 -36.23
N MET A 168 -53.31 22.47 -37.01
CA MET A 168 -51.99 23.07 -36.86
C MET A 168 -51.87 23.87 -35.56
N ALA A 169 -52.90 24.65 -35.19
CA ALA A 169 -52.95 25.37 -33.93
C ALA A 169 -52.93 24.43 -32.71
N GLU A 170 -53.67 23.32 -32.76
CA GLU A 170 -53.65 22.25 -31.75
C GLU A 170 -52.26 21.61 -31.62
N ARG A 171 -51.61 21.30 -32.75
CA ARG A 171 -50.24 20.74 -32.76
C ARG A 171 -49.20 21.74 -32.23
N ILE A 172 -49.34 23.02 -32.52
CA ILE A 172 -48.50 24.10 -31.98
C ILE A 172 -48.75 24.27 -30.47
N ALA A 173 -50.00 24.21 -30.01
CA ALA A 173 -50.34 24.26 -28.59
C ALA A 173 -49.78 23.05 -27.82
N ALA A 174 -49.92 21.84 -28.37
CA ALA A 174 -49.35 20.61 -27.79
C ALA A 174 -47.82 20.65 -27.73
N LEU A 175 -47.16 21.12 -28.80
CA LEU A 175 -45.71 21.32 -28.82
C LEU A 175 -45.27 22.37 -27.80
N THR A 176 -46.01 23.47 -27.67
CA THR A 176 -45.75 24.53 -26.68
C THR A 176 -45.90 24.01 -25.25
N ALA A 177 -46.92 23.18 -24.99
CA ALA A 177 -47.12 22.53 -23.70
C ALA A 177 -45.98 21.54 -23.38
N ALA A 178 -45.57 20.70 -24.35
CA ALA A 178 -44.47 19.75 -24.19
C ALA A 178 -43.12 20.45 -23.93
N VAL A 179 -42.80 21.52 -24.68
CA VAL A 179 -41.59 22.33 -24.46
C VAL A 179 -41.63 23.02 -23.09
N LYS A 180 -42.78 23.56 -22.69
CA LYS A 180 -42.96 24.20 -21.37
C LYS A 180 -42.86 23.20 -20.21
N GLY A 181 -43.34 21.96 -20.41
CA GLY A 181 -43.15 20.84 -19.47
C GLY A 181 -41.68 20.47 -19.33
N GLY A 182 -41.01 20.16 -20.44
CA GLY A 182 -39.58 19.81 -20.43
C GLY A 182 -38.69 20.90 -19.82
N PHE A 183 -38.97 22.19 -20.06
CA PHE A 183 -38.26 23.26 -19.35
C PHE A 183 -38.59 23.37 -17.85
N ALA A 184 -39.77 22.96 -17.41
CA ALA A 184 -40.10 22.86 -15.99
C ALA A 184 -39.36 21.68 -15.33
N ASP A 185 -39.30 20.52 -15.98
CA ASP A 185 -38.60 19.33 -15.49
C ASP A 185 -37.09 19.57 -15.42
N ILE A 186 -36.49 20.15 -16.46
CA ILE A 186 -35.08 20.61 -16.47
C ILE A 186 -34.82 21.60 -15.33
N LYS A 187 -35.76 22.52 -15.04
CA LYS A 187 -35.63 23.45 -13.91
C LYS A 187 -35.69 22.73 -12.55
N VAL A 188 -36.47 21.65 -12.42
CA VAL A 188 -36.51 20.81 -11.22
C VAL A 188 -35.18 20.07 -11.04
N GLU A 189 -34.61 19.46 -12.10
CA GLU A 189 -33.28 18.85 -12.02
C GLU A 189 -32.19 19.86 -11.66
N ILE A 190 -32.19 21.05 -12.28
CA ILE A 190 -31.22 22.11 -11.95
C ILE A 190 -31.33 22.54 -10.49
N ASN A 191 -32.54 22.67 -9.95
CA ASN A 191 -32.76 22.97 -8.54
C ASN A 191 -32.25 21.83 -7.62
N ASN A 192 -32.55 20.57 -7.96
CA ASN A 192 -32.11 19.40 -7.21
C ASN A 192 -30.58 19.29 -7.17
N ASN A 193 -29.93 19.45 -8.33
CA ASN A 193 -28.48 19.44 -8.47
C ASN A 193 -27.83 20.62 -7.73
N THR A 194 -28.44 21.81 -7.78
CA THR A 194 -27.99 22.98 -7.01
C THR A 194 -28.05 22.69 -5.51
N GLY A 195 -29.16 22.13 -5.01
CA GLY A 195 -29.30 21.73 -3.60
C GLY A 195 -28.29 20.67 -3.16
N ALA A 196 -28.03 19.67 -4.01
CA ALA A 196 -27.02 18.64 -3.76
C ALA A 196 -25.60 19.23 -3.70
N ILE A 197 -25.25 20.14 -4.62
CA ILE A 197 -23.98 20.87 -4.63
C ILE A 197 -23.84 21.74 -3.37
N THR A 198 -24.90 22.45 -2.95
CA THR A 198 -24.89 23.23 -1.70
C THR A 198 -24.68 22.34 -0.48
N ALA A 199 -25.36 21.19 -0.39
CA ALA A 199 -25.19 20.24 0.71
C ALA A 199 -23.78 19.62 0.77
N GLN A 200 -23.18 19.31 -0.39
CA GLN A 200 -21.78 18.89 -0.47
C GLN A 200 -20.82 20.02 -0.04
N GLY A 201 -21.08 21.27 -0.44
CA GLY A 201 -20.29 22.44 -0.05
C GLY A 201 -20.28 22.69 1.46
N GLU A 202 -21.45 22.65 2.12
CA GLU A 202 -21.55 22.77 3.57
C GLU A 202 -20.94 21.56 4.30
N SER A 203 -21.06 20.35 3.75
CA SER A 203 -20.41 19.14 4.30
C SER A 203 -18.87 19.23 4.24
N LEU A 204 -18.32 19.70 3.11
CA LEU A 204 -16.89 19.95 2.93
C LEU A 204 -16.39 21.03 3.90
N LYS A 205 -17.13 22.14 4.02
CA LYS A 205 -16.85 23.23 4.97
C LYS A 205 -16.89 22.77 6.42
N ALA A 206 -17.84 21.90 6.80
CA ALA A 206 -17.88 21.27 8.12
C ALA A 206 -16.65 20.39 8.35
N GLY A 207 -16.30 19.51 7.40
CA GLY A 207 -15.11 18.66 7.48
C GLY A 207 -13.80 19.45 7.59
N LEU A 208 -13.64 20.52 6.80
CA LEU A 208 -12.49 21.43 6.87
C LEU A 208 -12.40 22.15 8.22
N ASN A 209 -13.53 22.58 8.78
CA ASN A 209 -13.58 23.15 10.13
C ASN A 209 -13.16 22.13 11.20
N THR A 210 -13.66 20.89 11.13
CA THR A 210 -13.24 19.81 12.04
C THR A 210 -11.74 19.55 11.94
N ILE A 211 -11.19 19.44 10.72
CA ILE A 211 -9.75 19.26 10.49
C ILE A 211 -8.95 20.43 11.11
N ASN A 212 -9.37 21.67 10.87
CA ASN A 212 -8.72 22.87 11.42
C ASN A 212 -8.72 22.88 12.96
N THR A 213 -9.86 22.59 13.59
CA THR A 213 -9.96 22.47 15.05
C THR A 213 -9.11 21.33 15.60
N THR A 214 -9.08 20.16 14.96
CA THR A 214 -8.24 19.03 15.37
C THR A 214 -6.75 19.35 15.26
N ILE A 215 -6.31 20.01 14.18
CA ILE A 215 -4.93 20.46 14.01
C ILE A 215 -4.55 21.51 15.07
N PHE A 216 -5.40 22.51 15.31
CA PHE A 216 -5.18 23.55 16.32
C PHE A 216 -5.07 22.96 17.74
N ASN A 217 -5.97 22.03 18.09
CA ASN A 217 -5.94 21.33 19.38
C ASN A 217 -4.70 20.44 19.50
N GLY A 218 -4.29 19.77 18.42
CA GLY A 218 -3.06 18.97 18.36
C GLY A 218 -1.80 19.81 18.63
N PHE A 219 -1.63 20.93 17.92
CA PHE A 219 -0.52 21.86 18.18
C PHE A 219 -0.57 22.46 19.59
N THR A 220 -1.77 22.72 20.14
CA THR A 220 -1.92 23.19 21.51
C THR A 220 -1.45 22.13 22.52
N ALA A 221 -1.83 20.86 22.35
CA ALA A 221 -1.38 19.75 23.19
C ALA A 221 0.14 19.52 23.11
N ILE A 222 0.71 19.59 21.89
CA ILE A 222 2.16 19.52 21.67
C ILE A 222 2.87 20.65 22.42
N LYS A 223 2.38 21.90 22.31
CA LYS A 223 2.94 23.06 23.01
C LYS A 223 2.92 22.88 24.54
N THR A 224 1.81 22.40 25.11
CA THR A 224 1.73 22.10 26.55
C THR A 224 2.73 21.03 26.97
N THR A 225 2.82 19.93 26.22
CA THR A 225 3.77 18.84 26.50
C THR A 225 5.22 19.29 26.39
N MET A 226 5.54 20.15 25.42
CA MET A 226 6.88 20.74 25.27
C MET A 226 7.22 21.67 26.45
N ASN A 227 6.28 22.51 26.89
CA ASN A 227 6.48 23.39 28.05
C ASN A 227 6.74 22.56 29.32
N GLU A 228 5.86 21.59 29.63
CA GLU A 228 6.03 20.74 30.81
C GLU A 228 7.36 19.97 30.80
N ASN A 229 7.80 19.51 29.63
CA ASN A 229 9.07 18.80 29.51
C ASN A 229 10.26 19.77 29.64
N GLY A 230 10.13 21.01 29.16
CA GLY A 230 11.07 22.10 29.46
C GLY A 230 11.20 22.36 30.96
N ASP A 231 10.09 22.52 31.67
CA ASP A 231 10.06 22.74 33.12
C ASP A 231 10.67 21.57 33.91
N LYS A 232 10.39 20.32 33.49
CA LYS A 232 11.01 19.10 34.04
C LYS A 232 12.53 19.09 33.81
N ILE A 233 13.00 19.47 32.62
CA ILE A 233 14.43 19.57 32.30
C ILE A 233 15.11 20.66 33.15
N VAL A 234 14.53 21.87 33.22
CA VAL A 234 15.07 22.97 34.04
C VAL A 234 15.13 22.57 35.52
N THR A 235 14.08 21.93 36.04
CA THR A 235 14.05 21.42 37.42
C THR A 235 15.16 20.39 37.68
N ALA A 236 15.35 19.43 36.76
CA ALA A 236 16.41 18.43 36.88
C ALA A 236 17.82 19.04 36.76
N MET A 237 18.02 20.01 35.86
CA MET A 237 19.30 20.73 35.71
C MET A 237 19.64 21.53 36.97
N ASN A 238 18.66 22.25 37.55
CA ASN A 238 18.85 22.97 38.82
C ASN A 238 19.20 21.99 39.95
N LYS A 239 18.49 20.86 40.07
CA LYS A 239 18.75 19.82 41.06
C LYS A 239 20.18 19.24 40.94
N ASN A 240 20.62 18.99 39.72
CA ASN A 240 21.98 18.50 39.46
C ASN A 240 23.04 19.57 39.72
N GLY A 241 22.74 20.85 39.47
CA GLY A 241 23.60 21.98 39.82
C GLY A 241 23.78 22.15 41.33
N GLU A 242 22.70 22.04 42.12
CA GLU A 242 22.75 22.01 43.59
C GLU A 242 23.66 20.88 44.09
N VAL A 243 23.46 19.65 43.58
CA VAL A 243 24.25 18.48 43.96
C VAL A 243 25.72 18.65 43.59
N LEU A 244 26.03 19.17 42.40
CA LEU A 244 27.40 19.42 41.96
C LEU A 244 28.09 20.47 42.84
N CYS A 245 27.41 21.57 43.18
CA CYS A 245 27.93 22.58 44.11
C CYS A 245 28.20 21.99 45.50
N LEU A 246 27.30 21.16 46.04
CA LEU A 246 27.50 20.48 47.33
C LEU A 246 28.67 19.48 47.29
N GLN A 247 28.85 18.75 46.19
CA GLN A 247 29.99 17.86 45.98
C GLN A 247 31.31 18.63 45.88
N ILE A 248 31.34 19.76 45.18
CA ILE A 248 32.52 20.63 45.06
C ILE A 248 32.88 21.24 46.43
N ASP A 249 31.92 21.78 47.17
CA ASP A 249 32.14 22.33 48.52
C ASP A 249 32.65 21.27 49.51
N THR A 250 32.01 20.09 49.53
CA THR A 250 32.44 18.97 50.39
C THR A 250 33.85 18.50 50.04
N THR A 251 34.15 18.36 48.75
CA THR A 251 35.48 17.93 48.27
C THR A 251 36.54 19.00 48.56
N GLY A 252 36.22 20.28 48.37
CA GLY A 252 37.10 21.41 48.68
C GLY A 252 37.43 21.52 50.17
N LYS A 253 36.43 21.33 51.05
CA LYS A 253 36.62 21.28 52.50
C LYS A 253 37.49 20.09 52.92
N LEU A 254 37.24 18.90 52.38
CA LEU A 254 38.05 17.70 52.65
C LEU A 254 39.50 17.84 52.16
N LEU A 255 39.69 18.40 50.97
CA LEU A 255 41.00 18.70 50.40
C LEU A 255 41.76 19.72 51.27
N ASN A 256 41.10 20.82 51.66
CA ASN A 256 41.71 21.82 52.54
C ASN A 256 42.10 21.25 53.90
N ALA A 257 41.23 20.47 54.54
CA ALA A 257 41.55 19.79 55.81
C ALA A 257 42.72 18.80 55.65
N THR A 258 42.80 18.09 54.52
CA THR A 258 43.92 17.18 54.20
C THR A 258 45.23 17.94 54.00
N ILE A 259 45.19 19.09 53.30
CA ILE A 259 46.36 19.96 53.09
C ILE A 259 46.86 20.53 54.42
N VAL A 260 45.96 21.05 55.27
CA VAL A 260 46.31 21.56 56.61
C VAL A 260 46.94 20.47 57.47
N ALA A 261 46.30 19.29 57.61
CA ALA A 261 46.85 18.19 58.40
C ALA A 261 48.21 17.66 57.87
N LYS A 262 48.48 17.80 56.57
CA LYS A 262 49.80 17.49 55.99
C LYS A 262 50.82 18.61 56.23
N ALA A 263 50.41 19.87 56.18
CA ALA A 263 51.27 21.00 56.53
C ALA A 263 51.69 20.94 58.00
N ASP A 264 50.75 20.70 58.92
CA ASP A 264 51.02 20.55 60.35
C ASP A 264 52.01 19.41 60.64
N ALA A 265 51.83 18.26 60.00
CA ALA A 265 52.75 17.12 60.12
C ALA A 265 54.16 17.41 59.56
N ILE A 266 54.26 18.21 58.49
CA ILE A 266 55.54 18.67 57.94
C ILE A 266 56.20 19.68 58.88
N ILE A 267 55.44 20.63 59.43
CA ILE A 267 55.92 21.62 60.41
C ILE A 267 56.45 20.91 61.66
N GLN A 268 55.72 19.91 62.18
CA GLN A 268 56.17 19.10 63.31
C GLN A 268 57.48 18.36 62.98
N ALA A 269 57.55 17.67 61.83
CA ALA A 269 58.78 16.97 61.42
C ALA A 269 59.99 17.90 61.26
N ILE A 270 59.79 19.13 60.76
CA ILE A 270 60.84 20.16 60.66
C ILE A 270 61.28 20.62 62.05
N ASN A 271 60.34 20.84 62.98
CA ASN A 271 60.65 21.23 64.35
C ASN A 271 61.43 20.13 65.09
N ASP A 272 61.00 18.87 64.99
CA ASP A 272 61.66 17.72 65.61
C ASP A 272 63.09 17.52 65.05
N GLN A 273 63.27 17.67 63.73
CA GLN A 273 64.61 17.67 63.11
C GLN A 273 65.47 18.87 63.56
N SER A 274 64.89 20.06 63.71
CA SER A 274 65.60 21.26 64.16
C SER A 274 66.06 21.13 65.62
N ASN A 275 65.21 20.57 66.48
CA ASN A 275 65.55 20.27 67.88
C ASN A 275 66.69 19.24 67.95
N SER A 276 66.58 18.13 67.21
CA SER A 276 67.65 17.11 67.16
C SER A 276 68.97 17.66 66.59
N LEU A 277 68.91 18.58 65.61
CA LEU A 277 70.08 19.27 65.09
C LEU A 277 70.71 20.19 66.14
N ALA A 278 69.91 20.92 66.93
CA ALA A 278 70.39 21.77 68.02
C ALA A 278 71.05 20.94 69.14
N GLU A 279 70.46 19.82 69.54
CA GLU A 279 71.08 18.88 70.49
C GLU A 279 72.43 18.35 69.99
N ARG A 280 72.49 17.91 68.72
CA ARG A 280 73.74 17.44 68.09
C ARG A 280 74.80 18.52 67.96
N LEU A 281 74.39 19.76 67.68
CA LEU A 281 75.30 20.91 67.61
C LEU A 281 75.83 21.31 68.99
N ASN A 282 75.01 21.25 70.03
CA ASN A 282 75.41 21.48 71.42
C ASN A 282 76.38 20.38 71.89
N ALA A 283 76.10 19.11 71.59
CA ALA A 283 76.98 17.99 71.90
C ALA A 283 78.34 18.09 71.18
N LEU A 284 78.34 18.48 69.89
CA LEU A 284 79.56 18.75 69.13
C LEU A 284 80.34 19.95 69.72
N THR A 285 79.65 21.01 70.10
CA THR A 285 80.26 22.21 70.72
C THR A 285 80.94 21.85 72.03
N LEU A 286 80.28 21.05 72.88
CA LEU A 286 80.85 20.57 74.14
C LEU A 286 82.07 19.67 73.88
N ALA A 287 81.97 18.70 72.96
CA ALA A 287 83.08 17.82 72.62
C ALA A 287 84.31 18.58 72.08
N VAL A 288 84.09 19.61 71.25
CA VAL A 288 85.15 20.51 70.75
C VAL A 288 85.74 21.36 71.89
N GLN A 289 84.92 21.88 72.80
CA GLN A 289 85.40 22.62 73.97
C GLN A 289 86.25 21.76 74.90
N THR A 290 85.84 20.52 75.19
CA THR A 290 86.60 19.56 75.98
C THR A 290 87.91 19.19 75.28
N GLY A 291 87.87 18.76 74.01
CA GLY A 291 89.08 18.39 73.26
C GLY A 291 90.09 19.55 73.13
N LEU A 292 89.63 20.79 72.97
CA LEU A 292 90.51 21.97 72.97
C LEU A 292 91.06 22.29 74.38
N ALA A 293 90.35 21.96 75.45
CA ALA A 293 90.86 22.09 76.81
C ALA A 293 91.93 21.02 77.10
N ASP A 294 91.73 19.78 76.68
CA ASP A 294 92.68 18.68 76.84
C ASP A 294 93.97 18.93 76.04
N ILE A 295 93.85 19.33 74.76
CA ILE A 295 94.98 19.79 73.93
C ILE A 295 95.74 20.94 74.60
N LYS A 296 95.03 21.87 75.27
CA LYS A 296 95.66 22.97 76.01
C LYS A 296 96.42 22.47 77.25
N VAL A 297 95.98 21.39 77.90
CA VAL A 297 96.74 20.74 78.98
C VAL A 297 98.02 20.11 78.42
N GLU A 298 97.93 19.28 77.37
CA GLU A 298 99.10 18.66 76.74
C GLU A 298 100.12 19.68 76.23
N ILE A 299 99.66 20.80 75.65
CA ILE A 299 100.54 21.90 75.21
C ILE A 299 101.26 22.55 76.39
N ASN A 300 100.60 22.73 77.54
CA ASN A 300 101.23 23.27 78.75
C ASN A 300 102.27 22.30 79.33
N GLU A 301 101.98 21.00 79.36
CA GLU A 301 102.91 19.97 79.82
C GLU A 301 104.13 19.87 78.91
N ASN A 302 103.94 19.82 77.60
CA ASN A 302 105.03 19.86 76.61
C ASN A 302 105.84 21.15 76.71
N THR A 303 105.20 22.30 76.94
CA THR A 303 105.91 23.58 77.17
C THR A 303 106.75 23.54 78.46
N GLY A 304 106.26 22.89 79.51
CA GLY A 304 107.02 22.64 80.74
C GLY A 304 108.22 21.72 80.52
N ALA A 305 108.02 20.61 79.79
CA ALA A 305 109.07 19.66 79.41
C ALA A 305 110.15 20.33 78.56
N ILE A 306 109.77 21.12 77.55
CA ILE A 306 110.71 21.88 76.69
C ILE A 306 111.54 22.86 77.52
N LYS A 307 110.96 23.60 78.46
CA LYS A 307 111.71 24.50 79.37
C LYS A 307 112.69 23.76 80.29
N LEU A 308 112.31 22.58 80.77
CA LEU A 308 113.20 21.73 81.56
C LEU A 308 114.37 21.19 80.71
N LEU A 309 114.07 20.80 79.48
CA LEU A 309 115.05 20.28 78.52
C LEU A 309 116.01 21.38 78.07
N GLU A 310 115.53 22.58 77.77
CA GLU A 310 116.34 23.78 77.51
C GLU A 310 117.30 24.07 78.66
N LYS A 311 116.80 24.16 79.90
CA LYS A 311 117.62 24.40 81.10
C LYS A 311 118.70 23.34 81.29
N THR A 312 118.37 22.08 81.01
CA THR A 312 119.30 20.94 81.09
C THR A 312 120.36 21.02 79.97
N THR A 313 119.95 21.39 78.75
CA THR A 313 120.85 21.57 77.61
C THR A 313 121.80 22.75 77.82
N GLN A 314 121.35 23.88 78.35
CA GLN A 314 122.22 25.02 78.67
C GLN A 314 123.30 24.63 79.70
N ALA A 315 122.93 23.89 80.75
CA ALA A 315 123.87 23.37 81.76
C ALA A 315 124.88 22.38 81.15
N GLY A 316 124.42 21.42 80.33
CA GLY A 316 125.28 20.46 79.64
C GLY A 316 126.25 21.13 78.67
N LEU A 317 125.80 22.11 77.88
CA LEU A 317 126.64 22.88 76.96
C LEU A 317 127.71 23.69 77.70
N ALA A 318 127.38 24.30 78.84
CA ALA A 318 128.38 24.99 79.68
C ALA A 318 129.47 24.01 80.18
N GLN A 319 129.08 22.82 80.62
CA GLN A 319 130.00 21.78 81.11
C GLN A 319 130.88 21.19 79.98
N ILE A 320 130.30 21.00 78.78
CA ILE A 320 131.03 20.63 77.56
C ILE A 320 132.03 21.72 77.19
N ASN A 321 131.64 22.99 77.22
CA ASN A 321 132.52 24.12 76.90
C ASN A 321 133.74 24.18 77.84
N THR A 322 133.52 24.05 79.16
CA THR A 322 134.62 23.96 80.14
C THR A 322 135.56 22.77 79.86
N THR A 323 135.01 21.62 79.46
CA THR A 323 135.80 20.44 79.11
C THR A 323 136.60 20.65 77.82
N LEU A 324 135.99 21.23 76.78
CA LEU A 324 136.62 21.53 75.50
C LEU A 324 137.76 22.54 75.64
N VAL A 325 137.56 23.65 76.37
CA VAL A 325 138.62 24.65 76.60
C VAL A 325 139.84 23.99 77.27
N ASN A 326 139.63 23.21 78.33
CA ASN A 326 140.70 22.47 79.01
C ASN A 326 141.38 21.42 78.11
N GLY A 327 140.62 20.80 77.19
CA GLY A 327 141.13 19.87 76.18
C GLY A 327 141.98 20.56 75.12
N PHE A 328 141.50 21.67 74.55
CA PHE A 328 142.21 22.44 73.53
C PHE A 328 143.51 23.05 74.05
N THR A 329 143.56 23.53 75.30
CA THR A 329 144.81 23.97 75.93
C THR A 329 145.87 22.86 75.92
N LYS A 330 145.50 21.63 76.32
CA LYS A 330 146.41 20.46 76.29
C LYS A 330 146.78 20.01 74.88
N LEU A 331 145.85 20.12 73.92
CA LEU A 331 146.10 19.78 72.52
C LEU A 331 147.09 20.75 71.88
N ASN A 332 146.97 22.04 72.13
CA ASN A 332 147.85 23.07 71.57
C ASN A 332 149.32 22.83 71.98
N THR A 333 149.57 22.47 73.25
CA THR A 333 150.90 22.07 73.74
C THR A 333 151.48 20.84 73.01
N LYS A 334 150.63 19.92 72.53
CA LYS A 334 151.07 18.78 71.70
C LYS A 334 151.30 19.15 70.23
N ILE A 335 150.52 20.08 69.67
CA ILE A 335 150.62 20.46 68.25
C ILE A 335 151.91 21.23 67.97
N ASP A 336 152.30 22.20 68.81
CA ASP A 336 153.56 22.96 68.64
C ASP A 336 154.79 22.03 68.58
N ASN A 337 154.80 20.97 69.40
CA ASN A 337 155.84 19.93 69.42
C ASN A 337 155.84 19.00 68.19
N HIS A 338 154.75 18.95 67.40
CA HIS A 338 154.67 18.17 66.16
C HIS A 338 154.87 19.02 64.89
N GLY A 339 154.43 20.29 64.88
CA GLY A 339 154.66 21.20 63.75
C GLY A 339 156.15 21.31 63.38
N LYS A 340 157.01 21.38 64.41
CA LYS A 340 158.48 21.39 64.31
C LYS A 340 159.09 20.13 63.67
N LYS A 341 158.32 19.06 63.45
CA LYS A 341 158.77 17.82 62.79
C LYS A 341 158.23 17.65 61.36
N ILE A 342 157.06 18.19 61.05
CA ILE A 342 156.38 17.97 59.76
C ILE A 342 156.99 18.82 58.63
N VAL A 343 157.42 20.04 58.94
CA VAL A 343 158.06 20.97 57.97
C VAL A 343 159.27 20.31 57.27
N THR A 344 160.01 19.46 57.98
CA THR A 344 161.19 18.74 57.46
C THR A 344 160.87 17.67 56.40
N ALA A 345 159.63 17.19 56.31
CA ALA A 345 159.27 16.03 55.49
C ALA A 345 158.59 16.37 54.15
N ILE A 346 157.81 17.45 54.08
CA ILE A 346 156.94 17.76 52.93
C ILE A 346 157.74 18.16 51.67
N GLY A 347 158.94 18.74 51.83
CA GLY A 347 159.76 19.25 50.72
C GLY A 347 160.22 18.21 49.70
N ASN A 348 160.11 16.91 49.99
CA ASN A 348 160.69 15.83 49.17
C ASN A 348 159.70 15.13 48.22
N LEU A 349 158.42 15.53 48.17
CA LEU A 349 157.36 14.76 47.49
C LEU A 349 156.66 15.45 46.31
N GLY A 350 156.84 16.76 46.10
CA GLY A 350 156.06 17.52 45.12
C GLY A 350 156.33 17.18 43.65
N ASP A 351 157.60 16.93 43.31
CA ASP A 351 158.10 17.10 41.94
C ASP A 351 157.72 15.97 40.95
N THR A 352 156.98 14.94 41.40
CA THR A 352 156.76 13.71 40.63
C THR A 352 155.42 13.69 39.84
N PHE A 353 154.41 14.48 40.21
CA PHE A 353 153.01 14.19 39.83
C PHE A 353 152.52 14.78 38.50
N GLU A 354 153.09 15.89 38.00
CA GLU A 354 152.50 16.70 36.91
C GLU A 354 152.50 16.03 35.51
N ALA A 355 153.36 15.04 35.27
CA ALA A 355 153.71 14.62 33.91
C ALA A 355 152.61 13.87 33.12
N GLN A 356 151.68 13.16 33.79
CA GLN A 356 150.88 12.10 33.12
C GLN A 356 149.51 12.53 32.57
N SER A 357 148.98 13.70 32.94
CA SER A 357 147.54 13.99 32.84
C SER A 357 147.01 14.39 31.44
N LYS A 358 147.87 14.92 30.54
CA LYS A 358 147.43 15.76 29.41
C LYS A 358 146.91 15.05 28.15
N LEU A 359 147.15 13.76 27.96
CA LEU A 359 147.00 13.13 26.62
C LEU A 359 145.55 12.74 26.21
N LEU A 360 144.62 12.57 27.16
CA LEU A 360 143.41 11.76 26.94
C LEU A 360 142.20 12.50 26.30
N ARG A 361 142.17 13.85 26.30
CA ARG A 361 140.92 14.60 26.09
C ARG A 361 140.48 14.85 24.63
N LEU A 362 141.35 14.71 23.64
CA LEU A 362 141.17 15.38 22.35
C LEU A 362 140.20 14.70 21.35
N THR A 363 139.77 13.46 21.60
CA THR A 363 139.15 12.60 20.56
C THR A 363 137.62 12.69 20.48
N ILE A 364 136.94 13.30 21.45
CA ILE A 364 135.50 13.07 21.67
C ILE A 364 134.56 14.03 20.90
N ASP A 365 134.97 15.28 20.65
CA ASP A 365 133.99 16.35 20.33
C ASP A 365 133.42 16.36 18.90
N THR A 366 134.07 15.71 17.93
CA THR A 366 133.79 15.96 16.49
C THR A 366 132.42 15.45 16.00
N SER A 367 131.87 14.38 16.58
CA SER A 367 130.77 13.62 15.96
C SER A 367 129.36 14.21 16.14
N GLY A 368 129.15 15.16 17.07
CA GLY A 368 127.79 15.54 17.51
C GLY A 368 126.97 16.44 16.57
N SER A 369 127.61 17.13 15.61
CA SER A 369 127.01 18.33 15.00
C SER A 369 125.96 18.08 13.89
N LEU A 370 126.02 16.94 13.19
CA LEU A 370 125.29 16.75 11.92
C LEU A 370 123.78 16.46 12.05
N ILE A 371 123.33 15.92 13.18
CA ILE A 371 121.98 15.30 13.29
C ILE A 371 120.83 16.34 13.33
N VAL A 372 121.10 17.56 13.81
CA VAL A 372 120.06 18.55 14.13
C VAL A 372 119.35 19.14 12.90
N ALA A 373 119.99 19.12 11.72
CA ALA A 373 119.51 19.86 10.55
C ALA A 373 118.29 19.26 9.83
N GLN A 374 118.10 17.93 9.87
CA GLN A 374 117.12 17.25 9.00
C GLN A 374 115.65 17.40 9.41
N LEU A 375 115.35 17.53 10.71
CA LEU A 375 113.98 17.49 11.23
C LEU A 375 113.09 18.69 10.83
N LYS A 376 113.68 19.77 10.28
CA LYS A 376 112.97 21.04 10.05
C LYS A 376 112.04 21.03 8.83
N ASN A 377 112.30 20.18 7.83
CA ASN A 377 111.60 20.27 6.53
C ASN A 377 110.25 19.54 6.52
N SER A 378 110.14 18.37 7.15
CA SER A 378 108.98 17.46 7.02
C SER A 378 107.64 17.99 7.55
N ILE A 379 107.64 19.13 8.25
CA ILE A 379 106.42 19.78 8.75
C ILE A 379 105.70 20.57 7.63
N LEU A 380 106.44 21.00 6.60
CA LEU A 380 105.88 21.81 5.51
C LEU A 380 104.95 20.99 4.60
N ASP A 381 105.34 19.75 4.30
CA ASP A 381 104.64 18.88 3.33
C ASP A 381 103.22 18.52 3.78
N LEU A 382 103.00 18.34 5.09
CA LEU A 382 101.70 17.97 5.68
C LEU A 382 100.58 18.99 5.37
N THR A 383 100.94 20.26 5.15
CA THR A 383 99.97 21.33 4.85
C THR A 383 99.43 21.23 3.42
N THR A 384 100.16 20.57 2.51
CA THR A 384 99.75 20.36 1.12
C THR A 384 98.71 19.25 1.00
N GLU A 385 98.84 18.18 1.78
CA GLU A 385 97.98 16.99 1.69
C GLU A 385 96.52 17.28 2.10
N LEU A 386 96.28 18.18 3.05
CA LEU A 386 94.92 18.60 3.41
C LEU A 386 94.16 19.32 2.26
N LYS A 387 94.87 19.83 1.25
CA LYS A 387 94.27 20.37 0.02
C LYS A 387 93.84 19.27 -0.96
N SER A 388 94.45 18.09 -0.89
CA SER A 388 94.16 16.92 -1.71
C SER A 388 92.74 16.39 -1.47
N GLN A 389 92.32 16.31 -0.19
CA GLN A 389 91.02 15.74 0.20
C GLN A 389 89.80 16.51 -0.35
N THR A 390 89.94 17.80 -0.66
CA THR A 390 88.90 18.60 -1.32
C THR A 390 88.61 18.11 -2.75
N LEU A 391 89.62 17.64 -3.48
CA LEU A 391 89.45 17.02 -4.81
C LEU A 391 88.80 15.64 -4.72
N THR A 392 89.00 14.92 -3.62
CA THR A 392 88.33 13.65 -3.30
C THR A 392 86.82 13.81 -3.04
N LEU A 393 86.33 15.04 -2.84
CA LEU A 393 84.90 15.31 -2.70
C LEU A 393 84.20 15.53 -4.05
N GLY A 394 84.88 16.17 -5.01
CA GLY A 394 84.35 16.37 -6.37
C GLY A 394 84.11 15.05 -7.11
N SER A 395 85.05 14.10 -6.98
CA SER A 395 84.94 12.76 -7.57
C SER A 395 83.81 11.89 -7.00
N LYS A 396 83.17 12.30 -5.88
CA LYS A 396 81.92 11.68 -5.38
C LYS A 396 80.66 12.25 -6.04
N ILE A 397 80.73 13.43 -6.65
CA ILE A 397 79.61 14.03 -7.40
C ILE A 397 79.50 13.39 -8.79
N ASP A 398 80.62 13.04 -9.43
CA ASP A 398 80.60 12.30 -10.70
C ASP A 398 79.89 10.93 -10.57
N ALA A 399 80.09 10.23 -9.45
CA ALA A 399 79.40 8.98 -9.14
C ALA A 399 77.87 9.14 -8.99
N ILE A 400 77.39 10.33 -8.60
CA ILE A 400 75.95 10.65 -8.55
C ILE A 400 75.42 10.82 -9.99
N ASN A 401 76.16 11.49 -10.87
CA ASN A 401 75.81 11.57 -12.30
C ASN A 401 75.74 10.17 -12.96
N THR A 402 76.69 9.27 -12.65
CA THR A 402 76.62 7.87 -13.10
C THR A 402 75.33 7.18 -12.63
N THR A 403 74.90 7.44 -11.40
CA THR A 403 73.68 6.86 -10.81
C THR A 403 72.41 7.39 -11.47
N VAL A 404 72.36 8.68 -11.85
CA VAL A 404 71.22 9.28 -12.58
C VAL A 404 71.11 8.71 -14.00
N GLY A 405 72.23 8.49 -14.70
CA GLY A 405 72.24 7.82 -16.00
C GLY A 405 71.63 6.41 -15.95
N ALA A 406 71.94 5.64 -14.90
CA ALA A 406 71.33 4.33 -14.66
C ALA A 406 69.83 4.39 -14.29
N GLY A 407 69.31 5.57 -13.94
CA GLY A 407 67.87 5.82 -13.78
C GLY A 407 67.15 5.98 -15.12
N LEU A 408 67.73 6.76 -16.05
CA LEU A 408 67.19 6.96 -17.40
C LEU A 408 67.09 5.64 -18.19
N ALA A 409 68.12 4.79 -18.13
CA ALA A 409 68.11 3.47 -18.77
C ALA A 409 66.95 2.55 -18.30
N LYS A 410 66.38 2.76 -17.10
CA LYS A 410 65.21 2.01 -16.62
C LYS A 410 63.89 2.52 -17.19
N ILE A 411 63.84 3.75 -17.68
CA ILE A 411 62.64 4.33 -18.32
C ILE A 411 62.51 3.82 -19.75
N GLU A 412 63.64 3.65 -20.46
CA GLU A 412 63.73 3.04 -21.79
C GLU A 412 63.14 1.61 -21.80
N VAL A 413 63.53 0.77 -20.83
CA VAL A 413 62.99 -0.60 -20.64
C VAL A 413 61.49 -0.64 -20.31
N VAL A 414 60.92 0.45 -19.76
CA VAL A 414 59.46 0.58 -19.55
C VAL A 414 58.75 0.99 -20.84
N ASN A 415 59.36 1.84 -21.65
CA ASN A 415 58.84 2.27 -22.95
C ASN A 415 58.70 1.08 -23.92
N ASP A 416 59.70 0.20 -23.99
CA ASP A 416 59.65 -1.00 -24.83
C ASP A 416 58.50 -1.93 -24.46
N LYS A 417 58.26 -2.15 -23.15
CA LYS A 417 57.12 -2.95 -22.68
C LYS A 417 55.76 -2.37 -23.08
N ILE A 418 55.63 -1.05 -23.15
CA ILE A 418 54.41 -0.39 -23.62
C ILE A 418 54.22 -0.66 -25.12
N ASN A 419 55.30 -0.55 -25.92
CA ASN A 419 55.26 -0.83 -27.34
C ASN A 419 54.90 -2.30 -27.65
N THR A 420 55.53 -3.28 -26.98
CA THR A 420 55.16 -4.71 -27.13
C THR A 420 53.69 -4.98 -26.76
N THR A 421 53.15 -4.25 -25.77
CA THR A 421 51.75 -4.38 -25.34
C THR A 421 50.77 -3.78 -26.35
N LEU A 422 51.16 -2.72 -27.07
CA LEU A 422 50.37 -2.14 -28.15
C LEU A 422 50.35 -3.05 -29.39
N ASP A 423 51.52 -3.59 -29.76
CA ASP A 423 51.70 -4.44 -30.95
C ASP A 423 50.82 -5.70 -30.87
N LEU A 424 50.85 -6.41 -29.73
CA LEU A 424 49.98 -7.57 -29.45
C LEU A 424 48.48 -7.26 -29.54
N ARG A 425 48.07 -6.02 -29.24
CA ARG A 425 46.67 -5.59 -29.37
C ARG A 425 46.31 -5.26 -30.83
N LEU A 426 47.27 -4.81 -31.62
CA LEU A 426 47.10 -4.55 -33.06
C LEU A 426 46.87 -5.87 -33.81
N THR A 427 47.73 -6.88 -33.60
CA THR A 427 47.59 -8.22 -34.19
C THR A 427 46.26 -8.89 -33.80
N SER A 428 45.73 -8.61 -32.60
CA SER A 428 44.41 -9.10 -32.17
C SER A 428 43.23 -8.48 -32.94
N VAL A 429 43.39 -7.26 -33.46
CA VAL A 429 42.40 -6.59 -34.32
C VAL A 429 42.47 -7.10 -35.75
N GLU A 430 43.67 -7.29 -36.30
CA GLU A 430 43.88 -7.82 -37.65
C GLU A 430 43.27 -9.23 -37.81
N ASN A 431 43.46 -10.11 -36.83
CA ASN A 431 42.87 -11.45 -36.83
C ASN A 431 41.32 -11.41 -36.84
N LYS A 432 40.69 -10.44 -36.17
CA LYS A 432 39.22 -10.26 -36.22
C LYS A 432 38.73 -9.75 -37.57
N LEU A 433 39.49 -8.88 -38.22
CA LEU A 433 39.20 -8.42 -39.59
C LEU A 433 39.33 -9.56 -40.61
N GLY A 434 40.32 -10.44 -40.44
CA GLY A 434 40.47 -11.66 -41.24
C GLY A 434 39.24 -12.57 -41.18
N SER A 435 38.75 -12.90 -39.98
CA SER A 435 37.56 -13.75 -39.81
C SER A 435 36.31 -13.18 -40.47
N ASN A 436 36.07 -11.87 -40.34
CA ASN A 436 34.91 -11.21 -40.95
C ASN A 436 34.93 -11.29 -42.49
N ASN A 437 36.12 -11.27 -43.09
CA ASN A 437 36.27 -11.36 -44.55
C ASN A 437 35.97 -12.78 -45.09
N THR A 438 36.19 -13.83 -44.28
CA THR A 438 35.81 -15.21 -44.63
C THR A 438 34.29 -15.36 -44.72
N SER A 439 33.54 -14.92 -43.71
CA SER A 439 32.07 -15.01 -43.73
C SER A 439 31.40 -14.19 -44.83
N LEU A 440 32.06 -13.12 -45.30
CA LEU A 440 31.60 -12.37 -46.47
C LEU A 440 31.69 -13.18 -47.78
N GLY A 441 32.64 -14.14 -47.86
CA GLY A 441 32.77 -15.06 -48.99
C GLY A 441 31.73 -16.18 -49.00
N GLU A 442 31.32 -16.63 -47.82
CA GLU A 442 30.25 -17.65 -47.64
C GLU A 442 28.91 -17.10 -48.15
N ILE A 443 28.52 -15.91 -47.69
CA ILE A 443 27.30 -15.18 -48.12
C ILE A 443 27.24 -15.00 -49.65
N LYS A 444 28.38 -14.70 -50.29
CA LYS A 444 28.49 -14.54 -51.75
C LYS A 444 28.22 -15.84 -52.51
N THR A 445 28.49 -16.99 -51.89
CA THR A 445 28.28 -18.32 -52.48
C THR A 445 26.81 -18.71 -52.43
N GLU A 446 26.13 -18.49 -51.29
CA GLU A 446 24.70 -18.76 -51.15
C GLU A 446 23.84 -17.95 -52.11
N LEU A 447 24.16 -16.66 -52.31
CA LEU A 447 23.48 -15.78 -53.28
C LEU A 447 23.55 -16.31 -54.73
N SER A 448 24.62 -17.01 -55.10
CA SER A 448 24.76 -17.60 -56.44
C SER A 448 23.87 -18.84 -56.62
N ASN A 449 23.78 -19.69 -55.59
CA ASN A 449 22.91 -20.87 -55.61
C ASN A 449 21.43 -20.48 -55.67
N LEU A 450 21.05 -19.42 -54.94
CA LEU A 450 19.70 -18.86 -54.96
C LEU A 450 19.28 -18.40 -56.38
N LYS A 451 20.19 -17.77 -57.14
CA LYS A 451 19.91 -17.31 -58.51
C LYS A 451 19.58 -18.47 -59.46
N THR A 452 20.33 -19.56 -59.41
CA THR A 452 20.12 -20.74 -60.29
C THR A 452 18.82 -21.49 -59.96
N ALA A 453 18.44 -21.53 -58.68
CA ALA A 453 17.15 -22.10 -58.27
C ALA A 453 15.96 -21.28 -58.83
N ILE A 454 16.06 -19.94 -58.79
CA ILE A 454 15.04 -19.02 -59.32
C ILE A 454 14.82 -19.24 -60.83
N ASP A 455 15.90 -19.36 -61.63
CA ASP A 455 15.77 -19.46 -63.10
C ASP A 455 15.08 -20.76 -63.56
N ASN A 456 15.41 -21.91 -62.94
CA ASN A 456 14.78 -23.20 -63.27
C ASN A 456 13.31 -23.27 -62.87
N VAL A 457 12.93 -22.61 -61.77
CA VAL A 457 11.52 -22.43 -61.38
C VAL A 457 10.78 -21.60 -62.43
N ASN A 458 11.39 -20.51 -62.91
CA ASN A 458 10.80 -19.60 -63.89
C ASN A 458 10.45 -20.28 -65.23
N THR A 459 11.32 -21.17 -65.72
CA THR A 459 11.10 -21.89 -66.99
C THR A 459 9.94 -22.88 -66.93
N ASN A 460 9.86 -23.70 -65.87
CA ASN A 460 8.80 -24.71 -65.73
C ASN A 460 7.42 -24.07 -65.50
N ILE A 461 7.36 -22.94 -64.79
CA ILE A 461 6.16 -22.11 -64.65
C ILE A 461 5.62 -21.68 -66.02
N THR A 462 6.50 -21.22 -66.92
CA THR A 462 6.11 -20.63 -68.21
C THR A 462 5.44 -21.64 -69.15
N ALA A 463 5.92 -22.89 -69.19
CA ALA A 463 5.39 -23.92 -70.07
C ALA A 463 4.00 -24.42 -69.65
N GLY A 464 3.84 -24.81 -68.37
CA GLY A 464 2.56 -25.31 -67.86
C GLY A 464 1.42 -24.28 -67.93
N TYR A 465 1.76 -23.00 -67.77
CA TYR A 465 0.84 -21.86 -67.88
C TYR A 465 0.17 -21.73 -69.26
N THR A 466 0.81 -22.20 -70.33
CA THR A 466 0.37 -21.90 -71.70
C THR A 466 -0.70 -22.87 -72.23
N ALA A 467 -0.59 -24.17 -71.91
CA ALA A 467 -1.47 -25.20 -72.48
C ALA A 467 -2.87 -25.26 -71.83
N VAL A 468 -2.93 -25.23 -70.50
CA VAL A 468 -4.20 -25.30 -69.74
C VAL A 468 -5.10 -24.09 -70.03
N LYS A 469 -4.47 -22.94 -70.31
CA LYS A 469 -5.14 -21.67 -70.62
C LYS A 469 -6.04 -21.78 -71.86
N GLY A 470 -5.50 -22.23 -72.99
CA GLY A 470 -6.14 -22.05 -74.31
C GLY A 470 -7.49 -22.76 -74.49
N SER A 471 -7.69 -23.95 -73.91
CA SER A 471 -8.98 -24.66 -74.00
C SER A 471 -10.01 -24.23 -72.95
N ILE A 472 -9.57 -23.57 -71.88
CA ILE A 472 -10.48 -22.93 -70.92
C ILE A 472 -10.99 -21.60 -71.50
N ASP A 473 -10.12 -20.80 -72.14
CA ASP A 473 -10.43 -19.44 -72.62
C ASP A 473 -11.73 -19.32 -73.46
N ASP A 474 -12.08 -20.29 -74.32
CA ASP A 474 -13.08 -20.07 -75.40
C ASP A 474 -14.53 -20.46 -75.06
N MET A 475 -14.80 -21.66 -74.52
CA MET A 475 -16.14 -22.00 -74.02
C MET A 475 -16.48 -21.17 -72.76
N THR A 476 -15.45 -20.87 -71.96
CA THR A 476 -15.55 -19.88 -70.86
C THR A 476 -15.58 -18.44 -71.39
N GLY A 477 -15.49 -18.23 -72.71
CA GLY A 477 -15.72 -16.93 -73.34
C GLY A 477 -17.21 -16.59 -73.39
N GLN A 478 -17.99 -17.30 -74.21
CA GLN A 478 -19.31 -16.79 -74.64
C GLN A 478 -20.47 -17.07 -73.66
N LEU A 479 -20.56 -18.28 -73.11
CA LEU A 479 -21.62 -18.60 -72.15
C LEU A 479 -21.35 -17.93 -70.80
N THR A 480 -20.08 -17.86 -70.40
CA THR A 480 -19.66 -17.02 -69.28
C THR A 480 -19.95 -15.57 -69.55
N VAL A 481 -19.70 -14.96 -70.72
CA VAL A 481 -20.04 -13.54 -70.93
C VAL A 481 -21.53 -13.27 -70.66
N LYS A 482 -22.48 -14.00 -71.26
CA LYS A 482 -23.91 -13.71 -71.00
C LYS A 482 -24.39 -14.07 -69.59
N LEU A 483 -23.88 -15.15 -69.00
CA LEU A 483 -24.20 -15.47 -67.60
C LEU A 483 -23.51 -14.51 -66.64
N SER A 484 -22.27 -14.10 -66.91
CA SER A 484 -21.49 -13.13 -66.15
C SER A 484 -22.00 -11.71 -66.34
N ASP A 485 -22.66 -11.34 -67.43
CA ASP A 485 -23.27 -10.01 -67.58
C ASP A 485 -24.50 -9.90 -66.67
N ASN A 486 -25.39 -10.90 -66.72
CA ASN A 486 -26.54 -10.98 -65.81
C ASN A 486 -26.10 -11.25 -64.36
N THR A 487 -25.11 -12.10 -64.12
CA THR A 487 -24.52 -12.33 -62.80
C THR A 487 -23.74 -11.11 -62.35
N THR A 488 -23.12 -10.28 -63.21
CA THR A 488 -22.47 -9.03 -62.81
C THR A 488 -23.51 -7.93 -62.58
N ALA A 489 -24.64 -7.92 -63.26
CA ALA A 489 -25.76 -7.06 -62.87
C ALA A 489 -26.32 -7.49 -61.50
N ILE A 490 -26.59 -8.79 -61.31
CA ILE A 490 -27.13 -9.35 -60.07
C ILE A 490 -26.10 -9.26 -58.93
N VAL A 491 -24.80 -9.44 -59.18
CA VAL A 491 -23.71 -9.39 -58.19
C VAL A 491 -23.11 -7.98 -58.07
N ASN A 492 -23.38 -7.03 -58.96
CA ASN A 492 -23.18 -5.60 -58.65
C ASN A 492 -24.40 -5.01 -57.93
N MET A 493 -25.56 -5.66 -57.97
CA MET A 493 -26.64 -5.41 -57.00
C MET A 493 -26.41 -6.17 -55.69
N GLU A 494 -25.93 -7.41 -55.72
CA GLU A 494 -25.69 -8.23 -54.53
C GLU A 494 -24.38 -7.87 -53.84
N ASN A 495 -23.35 -7.37 -54.54
CA ASN A 495 -22.18 -6.67 -53.97
C ASN A 495 -22.42 -5.16 -53.89
N GLY A 496 -23.32 -4.55 -54.65
CA GLY A 496 -23.81 -3.22 -54.30
C GLY A 496 -24.44 -3.23 -52.91
N MET A 497 -25.26 -4.26 -52.64
CA MET A 497 -25.87 -4.52 -51.34
C MET A 497 -24.93 -5.20 -50.35
N LYS A 498 -24.08 -6.17 -50.71
CA LYS A 498 -23.11 -6.81 -49.80
C LYS A 498 -21.96 -5.88 -49.52
N ASP A 499 -21.38 -5.15 -50.45
CA ASP A 499 -20.39 -4.11 -50.12
C ASP A 499 -21.05 -2.92 -49.43
N GLN A 500 -22.38 -2.71 -49.51
CA GLN A 500 -23.07 -1.86 -48.54
C GLN A 500 -23.27 -2.56 -47.18
N LEU A 501 -23.55 -3.87 -47.13
CA LEU A 501 -23.73 -4.65 -45.90
C LEU A 501 -22.41 -5.07 -45.25
N VAL A 502 -21.29 -4.94 -45.96
CA VAL A 502 -19.91 -5.33 -45.65
C VAL A 502 -19.02 -4.10 -45.64
N ALA A 503 -19.36 -2.97 -46.28
CA ALA A 503 -18.96 -1.68 -45.75
C ALA A 503 -19.75 -1.36 -44.49
N LEU A 504 -21.04 -1.70 -44.35
CA LEU A 504 -21.74 -1.56 -43.07
C LEU A 504 -21.21 -2.55 -42.02
N LYS A 505 -21.03 -3.84 -42.36
CA LYS A 505 -20.45 -4.83 -41.44
C LYS A 505 -18.97 -4.58 -41.20
N GLN A 506 -18.14 -4.17 -42.16
CA GLN A 506 -16.77 -3.69 -41.89
C GLN A 506 -16.74 -2.28 -41.31
N MET A 507 -17.80 -1.47 -41.34
CA MET A 507 -17.89 -0.27 -40.50
C MET A 507 -18.32 -0.67 -39.09
N ILE A 508 -19.08 -1.76 -38.90
CA ILE A 508 -19.40 -2.30 -37.58
C ILE A 508 -18.27 -3.21 -37.03
N GLU A 509 -17.40 -3.76 -37.87
CA GLU A 509 -16.25 -4.60 -37.50
C GLU A 509 -14.92 -3.84 -37.60
N GLN A 510 -14.82 -2.76 -38.38
CA GLN A 510 -13.75 -1.77 -38.20
C GLN A 510 -14.13 -0.74 -37.14
N GLN A 511 -15.36 -0.25 -37.01
CA GLN A 511 -15.67 0.69 -35.91
C GLN A 511 -15.90 -0.09 -34.63
N GLY A 512 -16.65 -1.19 -34.64
CA GLY A 512 -16.72 -2.12 -33.50
C GLY A 512 -15.39 -2.83 -33.24
N GLY A 513 -14.55 -3.08 -34.25
CA GLY A 513 -13.18 -3.59 -34.05
C GLY A 513 -12.16 -2.52 -33.69
N LYS A 514 -12.34 -1.25 -34.07
CA LYS A 514 -11.61 -0.09 -33.51
C LYS A 514 -12.10 0.19 -32.09
N ILE A 515 -13.36 -0.09 -31.76
CA ILE A 515 -13.89 -0.04 -30.40
C ILE A 515 -13.36 -1.22 -29.59
N VAL A 516 -13.28 -2.44 -30.11
CA VAL A 516 -12.67 -3.60 -29.43
C VAL A 516 -11.14 -3.50 -29.41
N THR A 517 -10.51 -2.80 -30.36
CA THR A 517 -9.06 -2.48 -30.33
C THR A 517 -8.77 -1.21 -29.55
N ALA A 518 -9.75 -0.35 -29.27
CA ALA A 518 -9.61 0.80 -28.36
C ALA A 518 -9.99 0.41 -26.93
N ILE A 519 -10.97 -0.46 -26.70
CA ILE A 519 -11.22 -1.15 -25.43
C ILE A 519 -10.11 -2.17 -25.18
N GLY A 520 -9.57 -2.78 -26.24
CA GLY A 520 -8.37 -3.61 -26.22
C GLY A 520 -7.15 -2.79 -25.84
N LYS A 521 -6.76 -1.77 -26.61
CA LYS A 521 -5.64 -0.88 -26.26
C LYS A 521 -5.84 -0.10 -24.97
N ASN A 522 -7.05 0.39 -24.65
CA ASN A 522 -7.30 1.03 -23.36
C ASN A 522 -7.31 -0.02 -22.25
N GLY A 523 -7.71 -1.25 -22.52
CA GLY A 523 -7.61 -2.40 -21.62
C GLY A 523 -6.16 -2.82 -21.39
N ASP A 524 -5.33 -2.85 -22.43
CA ASP A 524 -3.88 -3.10 -22.39
C ASP A 524 -3.14 -1.92 -21.77
N VAL A 525 -3.61 -0.68 -21.93
CA VAL A 525 -3.08 0.52 -21.26
C VAL A 525 -3.56 0.58 -19.81
N ILE A 526 -4.77 0.12 -19.48
CA ILE A 526 -5.24 -0.05 -18.10
C ILE A 526 -4.50 -1.21 -17.43
N VAL A 527 -4.28 -2.34 -18.11
CA VAL A 527 -3.51 -3.48 -17.61
C VAL A 527 -2.04 -3.14 -17.53
N ALA A 528 -1.46 -2.39 -18.48
CA ALA A 528 -0.09 -1.90 -18.39
C ALA A 528 0.05 -0.81 -17.33
N ALA A 529 -0.95 0.06 -17.12
CA ALA A 529 -0.96 1.02 -16.03
C ALA A 529 -1.17 0.36 -14.67
N VAL A 530 -2.03 -0.66 -14.56
CA VAL A 530 -2.26 -1.45 -13.34
C VAL A 530 -1.09 -2.38 -13.06
N ASN A 531 -0.39 -2.91 -14.07
CA ASN A 531 0.84 -3.68 -13.90
C ASN A 531 2.05 -2.77 -13.67
N ALA A 532 2.11 -1.57 -14.24
CA ALA A 532 3.14 -0.58 -13.92
C ALA A 532 2.93 -0.02 -12.51
N GLN A 533 1.71 0.36 -12.15
CA GLN A 533 1.35 0.81 -10.80
C GLN A 533 1.45 -0.36 -9.80
N GLY A 534 1.15 -1.58 -10.21
CA GLY A 534 1.32 -2.81 -9.43
C GLY A 534 2.77 -3.25 -9.29
N SER A 535 3.63 -2.93 -10.26
CA SER A 535 5.09 -3.10 -10.19
C SER A 535 5.74 -1.97 -9.39
N VAL A 536 5.22 -0.74 -9.45
CA VAL A 536 5.61 0.38 -8.58
C VAL A 536 5.16 0.12 -7.15
N LEU A 537 3.96 -0.41 -6.92
CA LEU A 537 3.48 -0.86 -5.62
C LEU A 537 4.26 -2.09 -5.14
N GLY A 538 4.54 -3.07 -6.01
CA GLY A 538 5.36 -4.23 -5.68
C GLY A 538 6.81 -3.86 -5.36
N THR A 539 7.38 -2.90 -6.09
CA THR A 539 8.70 -2.31 -5.81
C THR A 539 8.65 -1.50 -4.52
N ALA A 540 7.62 -0.68 -4.28
CA ALA A 540 7.46 0.06 -3.04
C ALA A 540 7.28 -0.88 -1.84
N ILE A 541 6.51 -1.97 -1.96
CA ILE A 541 6.35 -3.01 -0.94
C ILE A 541 7.66 -3.79 -0.75
N THR A 542 8.45 -4.02 -1.80
CA THR A 542 9.76 -4.67 -1.71
C THR A 542 10.82 -3.75 -1.08
N THR A 543 10.82 -2.46 -1.41
CA THR A 543 11.69 -1.44 -0.82
C THR A 543 11.30 -1.19 0.63
N GLN A 544 10.03 -0.91 0.92
CA GLN A 544 9.54 -0.72 2.28
C GLN A 544 9.68 -2.01 3.11
N GLY A 545 9.48 -3.19 2.51
CA GLY A 545 9.76 -4.49 3.14
C GLY A 545 11.26 -4.71 3.37
N GLY A 546 12.12 -4.21 2.50
CA GLY A 546 13.57 -4.19 2.64
C GLY A 546 14.05 -3.20 3.72
N GLU A 547 13.42 -2.04 3.81
CA GLU A 547 13.63 -1.04 4.87
C GLU A 547 13.12 -1.55 6.21
N ILE A 548 11.93 -2.15 6.27
CA ILE A 548 11.39 -2.83 7.46
C ILE A 548 12.31 -3.98 7.86
N LYS A 549 12.78 -4.81 6.92
CA LYS A 549 13.79 -5.85 7.19
C LYS A 549 15.10 -5.24 7.69
N GLY A 550 15.53 -4.11 7.14
CA GLY A 550 16.72 -3.36 7.57
C GLY A 550 16.56 -2.78 8.97
N SER A 551 15.40 -2.22 9.30
CA SER A 551 15.05 -1.71 10.63
C SER A 551 14.90 -2.83 11.64
N ILE A 552 14.32 -3.98 11.27
CA ILE A 552 14.27 -5.19 12.11
C ILE A 552 15.68 -5.72 12.34
N THR A 553 16.53 -5.80 11.30
CA THR A 553 17.94 -6.23 11.43
C THR A 553 18.75 -5.23 12.27
N GLY A 554 18.46 -3.93 12.17
CA GLY A 554 19.06 -2.87 12.96
C GLY A 554 18.61 -2.89 14.42
N LEU A 555 17.33 -3.15 14.68
CA LEU A 555 16.77 -3.38 16.01
C LEU A 555 17.29 -4.68 16.62
N GLU A 556 17.37 -5.77 15.86
CA GLU A 556 17.94 -7.04 16.31
C GLU A 556 19.41 -6.86 16.71
N ASN A 557 20.23 -6.26 15.85
CA ASN A 557 21.62 -5.95 16.19
C ASN A 557 21.74 -4.93 17.32
N GLY A 558 20.85 -3.93 17.40
CA GLY A 558 20.81 -2.96 18.49
C GLY A 558 20.49 -3.61 19.84
N ILE A 559 19.47 -4.46 19.88
CA ILE A 559 19.08 -5.26 21.06
C ILE A 559 20.19 -6.26 21.41
N LYS A 560 20.81 -6.93 20.44
CA LYS A 560 21.89 -7.89 20.63
C LYS A 560 23.15 -7.22 21.19
N ASN A 561 23.48 -6.02 20.70
CA ASN A 561 24.56 -5.19 21.23
C ASN A 561 24.22 -4.65 22.63
N ALA A 562 22.99 -4.20 22.87
CA ALA A 562 22.54 -3.76 24.18
C ALA A 562 22.57 -4.89 25.21
N ILE A 563 22.12 -6.10 24.86
CA ILE A 563 22.20 -7.30 25.70
C ILE A 563 23.67 -7.69 25.92
N THR A 564 24.53 -7.61 24.91
CA THR A 564 25.98 -7.88 25.05
C THR A 564 26.65 -6.88 25.99
N GLN A 565 26.35 -5.58 25.85
CA GLN A 565 26.86 -4.54 26.74
C GLN A 565 26.32 -4.71 28.16
N GLN A 566 25.00 -4.90 28.33
CA GLN A 566 24.38 -5.14 29.62
C GLN A 566 24.91 -6.41 30.29
N THR A 567 25.22 -7.46 29.53
CA THR A 567 25.88 -8.68 30.03
C THR A 567 27.32 -8.38 30.46
N THR A 568 28.04 -7.55 29.71
CA THR A 568 29.40 -7.11 30.08
C THR A 568 29.39 -6.25 31.35
N ASP A 569 28.47 -5.30 31.45
CA ASP A 569 28.29 -4.42 32.61
C ASP A 569 27.83 -5.22 33.84
N MET A 570 26.91 -6.19 33.67
CA MET A 570 26.53 -7.13 34.72
C MET A 570 27.72 -8.00 35.15
N ASN A 571 28.52 -8.52 34.22
CA ASN A 571 29.70 -9.31 34.55
C ASN A 571 30.75 -8.49 35.29
N LEU A 572 30.96 -7.21 34.94
CA LEU A 572 31.82 -6.28 35.69
C LEU A 572 31.24 -5.98 37.08
N LYS A 573 29.92 -5.82 37.20
CA LYS A 573 29.23 -5.62 38.49
C LYS A 573 29.35 -6.86 39.38
N ILE A 574 29.17 -8.06 38.80
CA ILE A 574 29.30 -9.35 39.46
C ILE A 574 30.75 -9.58 39.88
N ALA A 575 31.74 -9.27 39.03
CA ALA A 575 33.15 -9.34 39.39
C ALA A 575 33.46 -8.44 40.59
N GLY A 576 33.07 -7.17 40.57
CA GLY A 576 33.25 -6.26 41.71
C GLY A 576 32.51 -6.69 42.99
N VAL A 577 31.36 -7.37 42.86
CA VAL A 577 30.64 -7.98 43.99
C VAL A 577 31.35 -9.24 44.49
N VAL A 578 31.92 -10.07 43.61
CA VAL A 578 32.72 -11.24 43.96
C VAL A 578 34.03 -10.83 44.64
N ASP A 579 34.69 -9.78 44.16
CA ASP A 579 35.89 -9.21 44.81
C ASP A 579 35.54 -8.66 46.20
N ALA A 580 34.42 -7.93 46.34
CA ALA A 580 33.94 -7.42 47.62
C ALA A 580 33.58 -8.57 48.59
N ILE A 581 32.87 -9.60 48.13
CA ILE A 581 32.55 -10.80 48.92
C ILE A 581 33.84 -11.56 49.29
N THR A 582 34.82 -11.66 48.39
CA THR A 582 36.11 -12.33 48.64
C THR A 582 36.92 -11.57 49.69
N ALA A 583 37.00 -10.25 49.60
CA ALA A 583 37.64 -9.40 50.59
C ALA A 583 36.91 -9.46 51.95
N GLN A 584 35.58 -9.46 51.94
CA GLN A 584 34.76 -9.56 53.15
C GLN A 584 34.85 -10.95 53.80
N THR A 585 34.96 -12.02 53.00
CA THR A 585 35.23 -13.39 53.45
C THR A 585 36.64 -13.53 54.01
N ALA A 586 37.65 -12.93 53.38
CA ALA A 586 39.01 -12.89 53.91
C ALA A 586 39.09 -12.13 55.24
N ALA A 587 38.40 -10.99 55.36
CA ALA A 587 38.30 -10.23 56.60
C ALA A 587 37.53 -11.00 57.69
N LEU A 588 36.43 -11.68 57.34
CA LEU A 588 35.67 -12.53 58.25
C LEU A 588 36.47 -13.73 58.72
N ASN A 589 37.20 -14.41 57.82
CA ASN A 589 38.11 -15.51 58.18
C ASN A 589 39.23 -15.02 59.10
N THR A 590 39.84 -13.85 58.82
CA THR A 590 40.85 -13.23 59.70
C THR A 590 40.26 -12.90 61.08
N ALA A 591 39.01 -12.44 61.15
CA ALA A 591 38.32 -12.20 62.41
C ALA A 591 38.01 -13.51 63.16
N ILE A 592 37.54 -14.54 62.45
CA ILE A 592 37.27 -15.88 63.00
C ILE A 592 38.56 -16.50 63.53
N GLU A 593 39.69 -16.45 62.80
CA GLU A 593 40.99 -16.91 63.29
C GLU A 593 41.44 -16.16 64.54
N LYS A 594 41.19 -14.84 64.61
CA LYS A 594 41.57 -14.00 65.76
C LYS A 594 40.72 -14.26 67.00
N GLU A 595 39.42 -14.50 66.85
CA GLU A 595 38.55 -14.91 67.95
C GLU A 595 38.73 -16.39 68.32
N LEU A 596 38.96 -17.28 67.35
CA LEU A 596 39.34 -18.68 67.59
C LEU A 596 40.67 -18.77 68.33
N ALA A 597 41.66 -17.95 67.99
CA ALA A 597 42.92 -17.86 68.72
C ALA A 597 42.71 -17.36 70.16
N LYS A 598 41.78 -16.42 70.41
CA LYS A 598 41.37 -16.04 71.78
C LYS A 598 40.70 -17.20 72.52
N VAL A 599 39.75 -17.91 71.90
CA VAL A 599 39.05 -19.05 72.50
C VAL A 599 40.02 -20.20 72.80
N VAL A 600 40.91 -20.55 71.87
CA VAL A 600 41.98 -21.54 72.07
C VAL A 600 42.94 -21.10 73.18
N LYS A 601 43.30 -19.81 73.27
CA LYS A 601 44.16 -19.27 74.34
C LYS A 601 43.44 -19.28 75.71
N SER A 602 42.13 -19.09 75.74
CA SER A 602 41.29 -19.22 76.95
C SER A 602 41.11 -20.68 77.36
N ASN A 603 40.84 -21.59 76.42
CA ASN A 603 40.72 -23.02 76.68
C ASN A 603 42.07 -23.63 77.11
N ASN A 604 43.19 -23.18 76.55
CA ASN A 604 44.52 -23.56 77.03
C ASN A 604 44.81 -22.99 78.43
N LYS A 605 44.38 -21.77 78.76
CA LYS A 605 44.45 -21.26 80.15
C LYS A 605 43.60 -22.12 81.11
N LEU A 606 42.37 -22.46 80.74
CA LEU A 606 41.47 -23.28 81.54
C LEU A 606 42.01 -24.71 81.73
N LYS A 607 42.48 -25.33 80.65
CA LYS A 607 43.14 -26.65 80.67
C LYS A 607 44.39 -26.64 81.55
N ASN A 608 45.22 -25.60 81.46
CA ASN A 608 46.42 -25.48 82.29
C ASN A 608 46.04 -25.27 83.76
N ALA A 609 45.04 -24.44 84.07
CA ALA A 609 44.54 -24.25 85.43
C ALA A 609 43.97 -25.54 86.04
N LEU A 610 43.19 -26.30 85.26
CA LEU A 610 42.72 -27.65 85.64
C LEU A 610 43.88 -28.62 85.86
N THR A 611 44.88 -28.63 84.98
CA THR A 611 46.07 -29.48 85.10
C THR A 611 46.87 -29.15 86.36
N THR A 612 47.05 -27.87 86.67
CA THR A 612 47.69 -27.39 87.90
C THR A 612 46.87 -27.81 89.13
N ALA A 613 45.56 -27.55 89.16
CA ALA A 613 44.71 -27.93 90.29
C ALA A 613 44.66 -29.45 90.53
N ILE A 614 44.64 -30.26 89.45
CA ILE A 614 44.75 -31.72 89.53
C ILE A 614 46.08 -32.12 90.16
N ASN A 615 47.21 -31.55 89.72
CA ASN A 615 48.52 -31.84 90.31
C ASN A 615 48.62 -31.38 91.79
N GLU A 616 48.08 -30.20 92.14
CA GLU A 616 48.06 -29.67 93.51
C GLU A 616 47.15 -30.45 94.48
N LEU A 617 46.22 -31.26 93.96
CA LEU A 617 45.38 -32.18 94.74
C LEU A 617 45.93 -33.62 94.76
N LYS A 618 46.72 -34.01 93.76
CA LYS A 618 47.24 -35.37 93.57
C LYS A 618 48.07 -35.88 94.75
N ASP A 619 48.85 -34.99 95.38
CA ASP A 619 49.72 -35.32 96.51
C ASP A 619 49.00 -35.21 97.88
N LYS A 620 47.69 -34.89 97.90
CA LYS A 620 46.90 -34.75 99.13
C LYS A 620 46.06 -36.00 99.39
N GLN A 621 46.25 -36.60 100.55
CA GLN A 621 45.60 -37.87 100.94
C GLN A 621 44.27 -37.72 101.67
N ASP A 622 43.79 -36.50 101.93
CA ASP A 622 42.50 -36.32 102.61
C ASP A 622 41.32 -36.71 101.69
N ALA A 623 40.24 -37.21 102.31
CA ALA A 623 39.10 -37.77 101.58
C ALA A 623 38.35 -36.73 100.71
N ASN A 624 38.41 -35.44 101.06
CA ASN A 624 37.78 -34.38 100.28
C ASN A 624 38.61 -34.06 99.02
N SER A 625 39.93 -33.92 99.15
CA SER A 625 40.84 -33.76 98.00
C SER A 625 40.74 -34.97 97.05
N GLN A 626 40.68 -36.19 97.58
CA GLN A 626 40.47 -37.42 96.79
C GLN A 626 39.12 -37.44 96.04
N ALA A 627 38.05 -36.96 96.67
CA ALA A 627 36.72 -36.85 96.04
C ALA A 627 36.69 -35.76 94.95
N MET A 628 37.28 -34.59 95.21
CA MET A 628 37.42 -33.51 94.23
C MET A 628 38.30 -33.94 93.06
N LEU A 629 39.42 -34.62 93.30
CA LEU A 629 40.32 -35.14 92.27
C LEU A 629 39.54 -36.05 91.30
N LYS A 630 38.80 -37.03 91.83
CA LYS A 630 37.96 -37.93 91.00
C LYS A 630 36.84 -37.20 90.24
N GLN A 631 36.28 -36.13 90.79
CA GLN A 631 35.30 -35.31 90.06
C GLN A 631 35.97 -34.52 88.92
N LEU A 632 37.13 -33.90 89.16
CA LEU A 632 37.89 -33.14 88.16
C LEU A 632 38.43 -34.05 87.05
N GLU A 633 38.96 -35.23 87.39
CA GLU A 633 39.37 -36.26 86.43
C GLU A 633 38.18 -36.71 85.55
N LYS A 634 37.00 -36.90 86.14
CA LYS A 634 35.78 -37.28 85.40
C LYS A 634 35.27 -36.14 84.51
N MET A 635 35.32 -34.90 84.97
CA MET A 635 34.96 -33.71 84.18
C MET A 635 35.93 -33.44 83.02
N ALA A 636 37.18 -33.90 83.12
CA ALA A 636 38.17 -33.79 82.06
C ALA A 636 38.04 -34.86 80.95
N ALA A 637 37.17 -35.87 81.12
CA ALA A 637 37.22 -37.11 80.33
C ALA A 637 35.98 -37.40 79.45
N ASP A 638 34.78 -36.92 79.79
CA ASP A 638 33.55 -37.37 79.11
C ASP A 638 32.50 -36.24 78.94
N ASN A 639 32.21 -35.87 77.68
CA ASN A 639 31.09 -34.99 77.33
C ASN A 639 29.76 -35.77 77.44
N GLY A 640 29.36 -36.11 78.67
CA GLY A 640 28.26 -37.05 78.97
C GLY A 640 26.83 -36.61 78.63
N ILE A 641 26.65 -35.65 77.71
CA ILE A 641 25.36 -35.22 77.15
C ILE A 641 25.55 -35.17 75.62
N TYR A 642 24.83 -36.03 74.91
CA TYR A 642 24.88 -36.12 73.45
C TYR A 642 23.61 -35.51 72.87
N GLN A 643 23.74 -34.52 71.99
CA GLN A 643 22.62 -33.93 71.25
C GLN A 643 22.85 -34.14 69.75
N ASP A 644 21.82 -34.59 69.04
CA ASP A 644 21.81 -34.55 67.58
C ASP A 644 21.57 -33.10 67.15
N PRO A 645 22.46 -32.46 66.36
CA PRO A 645 22.24 -31.10 65.87
C PRO A 645 20.95 -30.89 65.07
N ALA A 646 20.33 -31.97 64.55
CA ALA A 646 19.05 -31.94 63.87
C ALA A 646 17.83 -32.03 64.82
N ASP A 647 17.99 -32.53 66.06
CA ASP A 647 16.91 -32.69 67.04
C ASP A 647 17.07 -31.77 68.26
N LYS A 648 16.33 -30.66 68.24
CA LYS A 648 16.25 -29.71 69.34
C LYS A 648 15.27 -30.09 70.46
N THR A 649 14.52 -31.18 70.29
CA THR A 649 13.49 -31.63 71.25
C THR A 649 14.00 -32.69 72.22
N SER A 650 15.20 -33.24 71.96
CA SER A 650 15.82 -34.30 72.76
C SER A 650 17.29 -34.02 73.11
N VAL A 651 17.73 -34.58 74.24
CA VAL A 651 19.13 -34.93 74.49
C VAL A 651 19.23 -36.38 74.93
N TYR A 652 20.40 -36.99 74.71
CA TYR A 652 20.68 -38.38 75.03
C TYR A 652 21.78 -38.44 76.09
N MET A 653 21.54 -39.20 77.17
CA MET A 653 22.49 -39.36 78.26
C MET A 653 22.42 -40.76 78.88
N GLU A 654 23.45 -41.16 79.61
CA GLU A 654 23.45 -42.43 80.34
C GLU A 654 22.35 -42.45 81.43
N PRO A 655 21.70 -43.60 81.71
CA PRO A 655 20.63 -43.67 82.72
C PRO A 655 21.04 -43.18 84.11
N ALA A 656 22.29 -43.41 84.52
CA ALA A 656 22.83 -42.91 85.79
C ALA A 656 23.04 -41.39 85.80
N MET A 657 23.34 -40.78 84.64
CA MET A 657 23.43 -39.32 84.50
C MET A 657 22.03 -38.69 84.62
N TRP A 658 21.04 -39.26 83.94
CA TRP A 658 19.65 -38.80 84.07
C TRP A 658 19.12 -38.94 85.49
N ALA A 659 19.45 -40.03 86.21
CA ALA A 659 19.05 -40.18 87.60
C ALA A 659 19.56 -39.03 88.48
N ALA A 660 20.81 -38.57 88.27
CA ALA A 660 21.37 -37.42 88.97
C ALA A 660 20.75 -36.07 88.52
N VAL A 661 20.53 -35.88 87.22
CA VAL A 661 19.88 -34.68 86.66
C VAL A 661 18.44 -34.56 87.17
N ASN A 662 17.66 -35.64 87.11
CA ASN A 662 16.25 -35.66 87.51
C ASN A 662 16.05 -35.49 89.03
N ALA A 663 17.05 -35.86 89.84
CA ALA A 663 17.05 -35.64 91.29
C ALA A 663 17.39 -34.20 91.71
N ASN A 664 17.97 -33.38 90.81
CA ASN A 664 18.34 -31.99 91.09
C ASN A 664 17.45 -31.03 90.28
N PRO A 665 16.59 -30.21 90.93
CA PRO A 665 15.67 -29.30 90.23
C PRO A 665 16.37 -28.29 89.31
N GLU A 666 17.56 -27.81 89.64
CA GLU A 666 18.30 -26.84 88.82
C GLU A 666 18.91 -27.48 87.58
N LEU A 667 19.55 -28.66 87.72
CA LEU A 667 20.05 -29.43 86.57
C LEU A 667 18.91 -29.86 85.65
N LYS A 668 17.79 -30.31 86.23
CA LYS A 668 16.58 -30.65 85.48
C LYS A 668 16.01 -29.42 84.75
N LYS A 669 16.04 -28.24 85.36
CA LYS A 669 15.65 -26.98 84.71
C LYS A 669 16.60 -26.60 83.57
N ILE A 670 17.92 -26.74 83.74
CA ILE A 670 18.90 -26.45 82.68
C ILE A 670 18.64 -27.33 81.44
N ILE A 671 18.45 -28.64 81.62
CA ILE A 671 18.09 -29.55 80.51
C ILE A 671 16.71 -29.19 79.92
N SER A 672 15.75 -28.74 80.73
CA SER A 672 14.48 -28.22 80.22
C SER A 672 14.66 -26.95 79.38
N ASP A 673 15.49 -26.01 79.80
CA ASP A 673 15.71 -24.75 79.08
C ASP A 673 16.53 -24.95 77.78
N MET A 674 17.32 -26.01 77.67
CA MET A 674 18.01 -26.42 76.44
C MET A 674 17.10 -27.04 75.37
N LEU A 675 15.87 -27.44 75.73
CA LEU A 675 14.98 -28.21 74.84
C LEU A 675 13.76 -27.41 74.36
N GLU A 676 13.49 -27.53 73.06
CA GLU A 676 12.20 -27.17 72.46
C GLU A 676 11.13 -28.21 72.88
N VAL A 677 9.86 -27.78 73.01
CA VAL A 677 8.79 -28.63 73.55
C VAL A 677 8.32 -29.62 72.48
N GLN A 678 8.56 -30.92 72.71
CA GLN A 678 7.99 -31.98 71.89
C GLN A 678 6.48 -32.06 72.12
N LYS A 679 5.73 -32.13 71.02
CA LYS A 679 4.30 -32.38 71.00
C LYS A 679 4.01 -33.73 70.32
N PRO A 680 3.12 -34.58 70.85
CA PRO A 680 2.70 -35.78 70.13
C PRO A 680 1.84 -35.46 68.92
N THR A 681 2.04 -36.18 67.83
CA THR A 681 1.13 -36.16 66.67
C THR A 681 -0.12 -36.98 67.01
N ILE A 682 -1.32 -36.45 66.75
CA ILE A 682 -2.55 -37.24 66.81
C ILE A 682 -2.95 -37.72 65.42
N LEU A 683 -3.30 -39.01 65.29
CA LEU A 683 -3.84 -39.60 64.08
C LEU A 683 -5.27 -40.10 64.36
N CYS A 684 -6.26 -39.54 63.67
CA CYS A 684 -7.67 -39.88 63.86
C CYS A 684 -8.28 -40.46 62.58
N ASN A 685 -8.86 -41.66 62.68
CA ASN A 685 -9.70 -42.26 61.65
C ASN A 685 -11.18 -41.95 61.93
N ALA A 686 -12.02 -41.79 60.91
CA ALA A 686 -13.45 -41.49 61.11
C ALA A 686 -14.37 -42.52 60.44
N TYR A 687 -15.47 -42.87 61.11
CA TYR A 687 -16.35 -44.00 60.77
C TYR A 687 -17.83 -43.67 60.91
N TYR A 688 -18.69 -44.30 60.12
CA TYR A 688 -20.16 -44.26 60.26
C TYR A 688 -20.82 -45.51 59.66
N LEU A 689 -22.09 -45.79 60.00
CA LEU A 689 -22.88 -46.79 59.25
C LEU A 689 -23.58 -46.15 58.06
N ALA A 690 -23.33 -46.72 56.89
CA ALA A 690 -24.09 -46.54 55.65
C ALA A 690 -25.01 -47.76 55.43
N ALA A 691 -25.87 -47.71 54.40
CA ALA A 691 -26.71 -48.85 54.01
C ALA A 691 -25.90 -50.10 53.57
N THR A 692 -24.61 -49.93 53.28
CA THR A 692 -23.65 -50.98 52.91
C THR A 692 -22.85 -51.56 54.09
N GLY A 693 -23.01 -51.02 55.31
CA GLY A 693 -22.25 -51.42 56.51
C GLY A 693 -21.42 -50.28 57.09
N MET A 694 -20.37 -50.61 57.87
CA MET A 694 -19.48 -49.61 58.45
C MET A 694 -18.48 -49.08 57.42
N VAL A 695 -18.51 -47.77 57.20
CA VAL A 695 -17.62 -47.07 56.27
C VAL A 695 -16.60 -46.27 57.09
N GLN A 696 -15.32 -46.49 56.81
CA GLN A 696 -14.28 -45.53 57.19
C GLN A 696 -14.19 -44.44 56.11
N ASN A 697 -14.27 -43.18 56.51
CA ASN A 697 -13.89 -42.05 55.67
C ASN A 697 -13.37 -40.92 56.56
N ASN A 698 -12.06 -40.66 56.46
CA ASN A 698 -11.36 -39.67 57.27
C ASN A 698 -11.62 -38.22 56.81
N ASP A 699 -12.05 -38.01 55.56
CA ASP A 699 -12.27 -36.66 54.98
C ASP A 699 -13.36 -35.86 55.70
N PHE A 700 -14.19 -36.53 56.51
CA PHE A 700 -15.22 -35.89 57.33
C PHE A 700 -14.67 -35.24 58.61
N VAL A 701 -13.40 -35.46 58.99
CA VAL A 701 -12.82 -34.99 60.27
C VAL A 701 -11.42 -34.40 60.08
N THR A 702 -11.21 -33.19 60.61
CA THR A 702 -9.88 -32.56 60.77
C THR A 702 -9.51 -32.38 62.24
N VAL A 703 -8.22 -32.19 62.50
CA VAL A 703 -7.71 -31.80 63.82
C VAL A 703 -6.83 -30.57 63.67
N GLU A 704 -7.41 -29.39 63.92
CA GLU A 704 -6.85 -28.10 63.46
C GLU A 704 -6.14 -27.29 64.55
N THR A 705 -6.22 -27.69 65.83
CA THR A 705 -5.56 -26.95 66.92
C THR A 705 -5.07 -27.86 68.03
N GLU A 706 -3.78 -27.68 68.37
CA GLU A 706 -3.11 -28.25 69.54
C GLU A 706 -2.96 -27.18 70.64
N LYS A 707 -3.42 -27.47 71.84
CA LYS A 707 -3.22 -26.59 73.01
C LYS A 707 -2.55 -27.34 74.15
N VAL A 708 -1.42 -26.83 74.62
CA VAL A 708 -0.81 -27.29 75.88
C VAL A 708 -1.69 -26.84 77.05
N LEU A 709 -2.07 -27.78 77.93
CA LEU A 709 -2.91 -27.50 79.11
C LEU A 709 -2.14 -27.54 80.43
N SER A 710 -1.08 -28.34 80.51
CA SER A 710 -0.26 -28.51 81.71
C SER A 710 1.03 -27.68 81.67
N THR A 711 1.78 -27.69 82.76
CA THR A 711 3.22 -27.40 82.72
C THR A 711 3.96 -28.39 81.80
N THR A 712 5.11 -27.97 81.27
CA THR A 712 6.04 -28.87 80.56
C THR A 712 7.09 -29.40 81.52
N ASN A 713 7.51 -30.64 81.30
CA ASN A 713 8.46 -31.35 82.14
C ASN A 713 9.46 -32.10 81.23
N VAL A 714 10.71 -32.23 81.67
CA VAL A 714 11.65 -33.15 81.00
C VAL A 714 11.51 -34.54 81.62
N VAL A 715 11.34 -35.53 80.76
CA VAL A 715 11.16 -36.93 81.13
C VAL A 715 12.04 -37.82 80.25
N ALA A 716 12.39 -38.99 80.77
CA ALA A 716 13.01 -40.04 79.97
C ALA A 716 11.98 -40.72 79.06
N GLY A 717 12.51 -41.35 78.00
CA GLY A 717 11.90 -42.47 77.31
C GLY A 717 12.73 -43.74 77.48
N THR A 718 12.59 -44.67 76.53
CA THR A 718 13.25 -45.98 76.56
C THR A 718 14.75 -45.93 76.26
N LEU A 719 15.45 -47.02 76.59
CA LEU A 719 16.86 -47.24 76.28
C LEU A 719 17.07 -47.33 74.76
N GLN A 720 18.05 -46.61 74.23
CA GLN A 720 18.39 -46.60 72.80
C GLN A 720 19.91 -46.76 72.59
N PRO A 721 20.35 -47.54 71.58
CA PRO A 721 21.73 -47.47 71.09
C PRO A 721 21.89 -46.22 70.23
N LEU A 722 22.99 -45.47 70.42
CA LEU A 722 23.29 -44.28 69.62
C LEU A 722 24.76 -44.27 69.22
N GLU A 723 25.04 -44.24 67.91
CA GLU A 723 26.43 -44.24 67.40
C GLU A 723 27.19 -42.97 67.81
N LEU A 724 26.50 -41.82 67.79
CA LEU A 724 27.01 -40.52 68.28
C LEU A 724 27.41 -40.52 69.76
N ALA A 725 26.98 -41.51 70.55
CA ALA A 725 27.39 -41.71 71.94
C ALA A 725 28.54 -42.73 72.08
N ASN A 726 29.39 -42.88 71.06
CA ASN A 726 30.44 -43.93 70.97
C ASN A 726 29.88 -45.35 71.18
N GLY A 727 28.64 -45.61 70.73
CA GLY A 727 27.95 -46.90 70.93
C GLY A 727 27.48 -47.18 72.37
N LYS A 728 27.57 -46.22 73.29
CA LYS A 728 26.99 -46.35 74.64
C LYS A 728 25.47 -46.52 74.57
N LYS A 729 24.91 -47.25 75.55
CA LYS A 729 23.45 -47.33 75.77
C LYS A 729 22.98 -46.08 76.53
N VAL A 730 22.22 -45.25 75.85
CA VAL A 730 21.70 -43.97 76.37
C VAL A 730 20.17 -44.04 76.48
N ILE A 731 19.57 -43.08 77.20
CA ILE A 731 18.13 -42.83 77.16
C ILE A 731 17.85 -41.47 76.54
N ARG A 732 16.80 -41.40 75.71
CA ARG A 732 16.28 -40.17 75.16
C ARG A 732 15.56 -39.40 76.27
N ILE A 733 16.01 -38.18 76.54
CA ILE A 733 15.33 -37.22 77.42
C ILE A 733 14.69 -36.17 76.54
N ALA A 734 13.38 -35.94 76.68
CA ALA A 734 12.67 -34.92 75.92
C ALA A 734 11.74 -34.09 76.81
N LYS A 735 11.45 -32.87 76.36
CA LYS A 735 10.60 -31.90 77.07
C LYS A 735 9.18 -31.99 76.54
N VAL A 736 8.24 -32.44 77.37
CA VAL A 736 6.85 -32.73 76.98
C VAL A 736 5.85 -32.10 77.95
N PRO A 737 4.68 -31.66 77.45
CA PRO A 737 3.55 -31.25 78.29
C PRO A 737 2.77 -32.49 78.75
N GLU A 738 2.60 -32.70 80.05
CA GLU A 738 1.83 -33.84 80.61
C GLU A 738 0.45 -34.02 79.95
N GLN A 739 -0.28 -32.92 79.71
CA GLN A 739 -1.58 -32.92 79.04
C GLN A 739 -1.63 -31.94 77.87
N MET A 740 -2.16 -32.43 76.74
CA MET A 740 -2.50 -31.62 75.56
C MET A 740 -3.96 -31.77 75.18
N GLN A 741 -4.53 -30.70 74.62
CA GLN A 741 -5.85 -30.67 74.04
C GLN A 741 -5.76 -30.61 72.51
N TYR A 742 -6.57 -31.43 71.86
CA TYR A 742 -6.69 -31.48 70.40
C TYR A 742 -8.16 -31.23 70.03
N ASN A 743 -8.42 -30.31 69.11
CA ASN A 743 -9.78 -30.03 68.66
C ASN A 743 -10.15 -30.92 67.46
N ILE A 744 -10.94 -31.95 67.71
CA ILE A 744 -11.46 -32.84 66.66
C ILE A 744 -12.71 -32.20 66.08
N MET A 745 -12.62 -31.75 64.82
CA MET A 745 -13.66 -30.98 64.13
C MET A 745 -14.18 -31.77 62.93
N ARG A 746 -15.48 -31.65 62.63
CA ARG A 746 -15.97 -32.10 61.30
C ARG A 746 -15.60 -31.08 60.23
N VAL A 747 -15.37 -31.56 59.00
CA VAL A 747 -15.11 -30.70 57.85
C VAL A 747 -16.41 -30.05 57.34
N TYR A 748 -16.30 -28.81 56.86
CA TYR A 748 -17.38 -27.99 56.28
C TYR A 748 -16.93 -27.57 54.86
N PRO A 749 -17.81 -27.45 53.83
CA PRO A 749 -19.27 -27.34 53.89
C PRO A 749 -20.06 -28.61 53.52
N THR A 750 -19.39 -29.70 53.16
CA THR A 750 -20.04 -30.88 52.56
C THR A 750 -20.36 -31.98 53.58
N THR A 751 -21.66 -32.31 53.67
CA THR A 751 -22.30 -33.34 54.52
C THR A 751 -22.56 -32.95 56.00
N THR A 752 -23.60 -33.56 56.56
CA THR A 752 -24.33 -33.10 57.76
C THR A 752 -24.11 -33.95 59.01
N LYS A 753 -23.13 -34.86 59.00
CA LYS A 753 -22.89 -35.79 60.11
C LYS A 753 -22.38 -35.05 61.35
N ASN A 754 -22.91 -35.38 62.53
CA ASN A 754 -22.37 -34.95 63.81
C ASN A 754 -21.44 -36.02 64.37
N ILE A 755 -20.49 -35.64 65.23
CA ILE A 755 -19.72 -36.58 66.04
C ILE A 755 -20.65 -37.19 67.09
N THR A 756 -20.47 -38.47 67.40
CA THR A 756 -21.26 -39.21 68.41
C THR A 756 -20.38 -39.84 69.49
N HIS A 757 -19.25 -40.45 69.10
CA HIS A 757 -18.27 -41.07 70.00
C HIS A 757 -16.86 -40.84 69.49
N ILE A 758 -15.88 -40.82 70.39
CA ILE A 758 -14.44 -40.79 70.06
C ILE A 758 -13.73 -41.79 70.97
N TYR A 759 -13.12 -42.82 70.39
CA TYR A 759 -12.29 -43.81 71.07
C TYR A 759 -10.83 -43.49 70.80
N PHE A 760 -9.95 -43.57 71.80
CA PHE A 760 -8.56 -43.14 71.66
C PHE A 760 -7.60 -43.98 72.52
N LEU A 761 -6.32 -43.90 72.17
CA LEU A 761 -5.22 -44.54 72.88
C LEU A 761 -4.15 -43.50 73.17
N ASP A 762 -4.05 -43.09 74.44
CA ASP A 762 -3.03 -42.16 74.96
C ASP A 762 -2.08 -42.85 75.96
N ALA A 763 -1.20 -42.10 76.62
CA ALA A 763 -0.25 -42.68 77.60
C ALA A 763 -0.92 -43.30 78.86
N ASN A 764 -2.21 -43.06 79.10
CA ASN A 764 -2.99 -43.75 80.13
C ASN A 764 -3.67 -45.03 79.61
N GLY A 765 -3.81 -45.20 78.29
CA GLY A 765 -4.34 -46.41 77.65
C GLY A 765 -5.58 -46.16 76.79
N LYS A 766 -6.37 -47.23 76.57
CA LYS A 766 -7.60 -47.20 75.76
C LYS A 766 -8.73 -46.49 76.53
N SER A 767 -9.13 -45.29 76.07
CA SER A 767 -10.15 -44.42 76.69
C SER A 767 -11.12 -43.84 75.64
N TYR A 768 -12.35 -43.45 76.02
CA TYR A 768 -13.33 -42.91 75.06
C TYR A 768 -14.18 -41.75 75.61
N THR A 769 -14.80 -40.98 74.73
CA THR A 769 -15.82 -39.96 75.08
C THR A 769 -17.05 -40.06 74.15
N GLN A 770 -18.23 -39.68 74.64
CA GLN A 770 -19.49 -39.69 73.88
C GLN A 770 -20.11 -38.28 73.83
N PRO A 771 -19.65 -37.39 72.92
CA PRO A 771 -20.24 -36.07 72.77
C PRO A 771 -21.48 -36.15 71.86
N ALA A 772 -22.68 -36.16 72.45
CA ALA A 772 -23.92 -36.32 71.70
C ALA A 772 -24.19 -35.16 70.72
N GLY A 773 -24.07 -35.42 69.42
CA GLY A 773 -24.59 -34.55 68.36
C GLY A 773 -23.77 -33.29 68.07
N VAL A 774 -22.48 -33.27 68.39
CA VAL A 774 -21.62 -32.08 68.23
C VAL A 774 -20.98 -31.95 66.84
N SER A 775 -20.66 -30.73 66.44
CA SER A 775 -19.83 -30.43 65.25
C SER A 775 -18.33 -30.48 65.52
N ASN A 776 -17.91 -30.27 66.77
CA ASN A 776 -16.52 -30.38 67.21
C ASN A 776 -16.41 -30.87 68.67
N LYS A 777 -15.24 -31.40 69.01
CA LYS A 777 -14.93 -31.89 70.36
C LYS A 777 -13.45 -31.69 70.68
N TRP A 778 -13.19 -30.90 71.72
CA TRP A 778 -11.90 -30.90 72.39
C TRP A 778 -11.69 -32.22 73.14
N LEU A 779 -10.58 -32.87 72.83
CA LEU A 779 -10.10 -34.11 73.46
C LEU A 779 -8.81 -33.81 74.24
N THR A 780 -8.81 -34.06 75.54
CA THR A 780 -7.61 -33.97 76.39
C THR A 780 -6.91 -35.31 76.41
N LEU A 781 -5.60 -35.31 76.18
CA LEU A 781 -4.76 -36.49 75.99
C LEU A 781 -3.48 -36.40 76.84
N THR A 782 -3.10 -37.52 77.45
CA THR A 782 -1.91 -37.67 78.27
C THR A 782 -0.72 -38.05 77.40
N THR A 783 0.36 -37.27 77.42
CA THR A 783 1.47 -37.43 76.45
C THR A 783 2.57 -38.38 76.94
N TYR A 784 2.70 -38.56 78.26
CA TYR A 784 3.65 -39.48 78.87
C TYR A 784 3.05 -40.10 80.14
N LYS A 785 3.58 -41.27 80.52
CA LYS A 785 3.28 -41.93 81.79
C LYS A 785 4.47 -42.76 82.24
N ASP A 786 4.75 -42.79 83.53
CA ASP A 786 5.78 -43.63 84.17
C ASP A 786 7.18 -43.61 83.52
N GLY A 787 7.55 -42.50 82.86
CA GLY A 787 8.83 -42.37 82.14
C GLY A 787 8.83 -42.97 80.72
N VAL A 788 7.66 -43.08 80.09
CA VAL A 788 7.50 -43.44 78.67
C VAL A 788 6.68 -42.36 77.97
N ILE A 789 7.23 -41.81 76.88
CA ILE A 789 6.59 -40.78 76.04
C ILE A 789 5.83 -41.44 74.90
N MET A 790 4.58 -41.04 74.69
CA MET A 790 3.78 -41.44 73.53
C MET A 790 3.88 -40.35 72.45
N SER A 791 4.85 -40.48 71.54
CA SER A 791 5.08 -39.51 70.45
C SER A 791 3.96 -39.46 69.39
N VAL A 792 3.13 -40.50 69.30
CA VAL A 792 1.98 -40.58 68.41
C VAL A 792 0.78 -41.14 69.17
N VAL A 793 -0.32 -40.37 69.20
CA VAL A 793 -1.60 -40.73 69.82
C VAL A 793 -2.57 -41.12 68.70
N LYS A 794 -3.40 -42.15 68.91
CA LYS A 794 -4.37 -42.62 67.89
C LYS A 794 -5.82 -42.42 68.35
N CYS A 795 -6.73 -42.14 67.43
CA CYS A 795 -8.17 -42.06 67.69
C CYS A 795 -9.07 -42.61 66.56
N ASN A 796 -10.26 -43.09 66.94
CA ASN A 796 -11.36 -43.48 66.07
C ASN A 796 -12.59 -42.61 66.40
N VAL A 797 -13.06 -41.83 65.44
CA VAL A 797 -14.16 -40.86 65.55
C VAL A 797 -15.42 -41.43 64.89
N TYR A 798 -16.45 -41.72 65.67
CA TYR A 798 -17.70 -42.27 65.16
C TYR A 798 -18.73 -41.17 64.94
N LEU A 799 -19.10 -41.01 63.67
CA LEU A 799 -20.03 -40.01 63.16
C LEU A 799 -21.44 -40.59 63.03
N GLN A 800 -22.41 -39.70 62.91
CA GLN A 800 -23.82 -40.05 62.71
C GLN A 800 -24.03 -40.90 61.43
N ASN A 801 -24.83 -41.96 61.54
CA ASN A 801 -25.23 -42.84 60.43
C ASN A 801 -25.88 -42.07 59.27
N ASP A 802 -26.02 -42.70 58.10
CA ASP A 802 -26.82 -42.15 57.00
C ASP A 802 -28.32 -42.08 57.33
N ALA A 803 -29.03 -41.17 56.67
CA ALA A 803 -30.46 -40.98 56.86
C ALA A 803 -31.23 -42.27 56.51
N GLY A 804 -32.01 -42.78 57.46
CA GLY A 804 -32.73 -44.06 57.35
C GLY A 804 -31.95 -45.29 57.83
N VAL A 805 -30.65 -45.17 58.14
CA VAL A 805 -29.83 -46.30 58.64
C VAL A 805 -29.91 -46.38 60.17
N THR A 806 -30.80 -47.25 60.67
CA THR A 806 -30.94 -47.56 62.09
C THR A 806 -30.07 -48.75 62.50
N GLY A 807 -29.25 -48.56 63.54
CA GLY A 807 -28.34 -49.58 64.06
C GLY A 807 -27.23 -48.97 64.90
N THR A 808 -26.75 -49.72 65.89
CA THR A 808 -25.60 -49.34 66.73
C THR A 808 -24.31 -49.82 66.07
N PRO A 809 -23.36 -48.94 65.72
CA PRO A 809 -22.05 -49.37 65.21
C PRO A 809 -21.28 -50.15 66.29
N THR A 810 -20.52 -51.17 65.89
CA THR A 810 -19.48 -51.75 66.75
C THR A 810 -18.34 -50.74 66.89
N PHE A 811 -18.18 -50.20 68.10
CA PHE A 811 -17.12 -49.24 68.39
C PHE A 811 -15.85 -49.95 68.83
N GLU A 812 -14.75 -49.64 68.14
CA GLU A 812 -13.45 -50.25 68.36
C GLU A 812 -12.40 -49.16 68.65
N TYR A 813 -11.44 -49.50 69.49
CA TYR A 813 -10.28 -48.66 69.73
C TYR A 813 -9.30 -48.76 68.56
N PRO A 814 -8.59 -47.67 68.23
CA PRO A 814 -7.48 -47.77 67.29
C PRO A 814 -6.40 -48.74 67.81
N GLU A 815 -5.80 -49.45 66.87
CA GLU A 815 -4.56 -50.23 67.04
C GLU A 815 -3.35 -49.37 66.63
#